data_AF-A0AAW1Q5W8-F1
#
_entry.id   AF-A0AAW1Q5W8-F1
#
_cell.length_a   1.000
_cell.length_b   1.000
_cell.length_c   1.000
_cell.angle_alpha   90.00
_cell.angle_beta   90.00
_cell.angle_gamma   90.00
#
_symmetry.space_group_name_H-M   'P 1'
#
loop_
_entity.id
_entity.type
_entity.pdbx_description
1 polymer ?
#
loop_
_entity_poly.entity_id
_entity_poly.type
_entity_poly.pdbx_seq_one_letter_code
_entity_poly.pdbx_strand_id
1 'polypeptide(L)'
;MGASASRSRPKPTISVLNDEMLQEVFSHLPIVERQTLVPLVCKPRLTVLEVTVSEETSNAPFPQNVVHLKHLQRLLLYGAVHLGPVPDGIWQLCDLKMLDMQSRPMLWWGGEPEDAEDDLVLPDSRCYMQHLENLTVNGQSLQAFPRLEATMGLQTLDLSTNQLTTLPDDLDRLPHVTKLTLSLNKLTELPGSLGGMEGLEELKLGDNQMTTLPAGMGQLSALTALSVERNCLTEVPSSITHMTNLEDLYMRSLRLEAMPAFIGGLTALCSLDMAGNAIQSLPDSLSSLVHLVELDCMDNKLTELPAGIGRLTALRKLSLPHNALRMLPTGFGLLSSLVALDISHNELAAFPASFSLLTQLQTLNLGFNRSMQLHCQELHLPSLESLDVSCCSLKSVPDWVAGLTCLKKLTLQVNFLTALPEGPYLRLAGPLSELCVIQNPFLEFPRVVRHASNLYRLNMSGCKRLLLFKEDESMILNHMPSLRHLDLWGVDMWELSRPGKAAQLAALEQWAGRPLGNLPALISALNQRCDADRQACWEQNGQDFSFNDDKFMIDGQALQIISGSLHYNRIHPTYWQDRLARARSMGLNAIQTYVPWNLHEPYMGEYRWSGFADLEGFLRIAQETGLLVILRPGPYICAEMDWGGLPSWLASSAIAGGRSMKLRSSDPVYLAHVDRWWSVLLPKMAQYMYYNGGPIVMVQVENEYGFFGPDPDYIRHLAALAKSALGDEAVIFTTDPPSIIANGTLAGDQVYSVVDFPPGTNVSWAFQAQASFNPKGQSPPYCSEFYTGWLTHWGEKMANTSAEALISTFKEILAFGNNSGSVDFYMAHGGTSWGFQSGGGMSGSTYRPQLTSYDYDAPISEAGDVGQPGIGGPNKFEMIRGAIEEHTGVEPPPRLPPPRIAGLGTVSLQDSASLLAALPTLYAGDGICGTHPINMEDLGQRHGVTVYRTWLPAGLLRESAVLDLAAPVHDYAHVLLNGKVGQVQLDIVVHAMGRDSTASFFDNKGLVAPDVRINGMVHTGWRLFPLELDIPGDLQPGDDGPVFVRGSVHVGAGLLEGHEHPPDTFIDLTGWGKGLAWINDFNLGWYWPSIGPQMTHYIPGPVLREGANEVVLLEFERLPKGQQVTFTVRPNFSGPEGKIHATHGITAAPDMQEHL
;
A
#
# COMPACT_ATOMS: atom_id res chain seq x y z
N MET A 1 22.20 20.52 -46.75
CA MET A 1 21.56 21.18 -47.91
C MET A 1 20.12 21.51 -47.54
N GLY A 2 19.73 22.78 -47.68
CA GLY A 2 18.37 23.34 -47.88
C GLY A 2 17.19 22.87 -47.02
N ALA A 3 16.66 23.75 -46.16
CA ALA A 3 15.54 24.65 -46.46
C ALA A 3 14.84 25.12 -45.17
N SER A 4 14.73 26.45 -45.02
CA SER A 4 13.95 27.12 -43.98
C SER A 4 12.45 26.87 -44.13
N ALA A 5 11.77 26.46 -43.06
CA ALA A 5 10.32 26.57 -42.94
C ALA A 5 9.98 27.42 -41.71
N SER A 6 9.59 28.67 -41.96
CA SER A 6 8.98 29.56 -40.98
C SER A 6 7.66 28.96 -40.49
N ARG A 7 7.60 28.51 -39.23
CA ARG A 7 6.31 28.20 -38.59
C ARG A 7 5.61 29.51 -38.24
N SER A 8 4.46 29.75 -38.85
CA SER A 8 3.55 30.85 -38.50
C SER A 8 2.91 30.56 -37.14
N ARG A 9 2.95 31.53 -36.22
CA ARG A 9 2.24 31.48 -34.92
C ARG A 9 0.72 31.28 -35.12
N PRO A 10 0.03 30.47 -34.30
CA PRO A 10 -1.43 30.40 -34.30
C PRO A 10 -2.02 31.76 -33.91
N LYS A 11 -3.16 32.14 -34.50
CA LYS A 11 -3.85 33.41 -34.23
C LYS A 11 -5.03 33.18 -33.25
N PRO A 12 -5.37 34.15 -32.39
CA PRO A 12 -6.56 34.07 -31.54
C PRO A 12 -7.83 33.89 -32.37
N THR A 13 -8.77 33.09 -31.89
CA THR A 13 -10.02 32.75 -32.59
C THR A 13 -11.16 33.49 -31.90
N ILE A 14 -11.93 34.30 -32.65
CA ILE A 14 -13.10 35.00 -32.12
C ILE A 14 -14.34 34.30 -32.68
N SER A 15 -15.11 33.63 -31.81
CA SER A 15 -16.42 33.08 -32.12
C SER A 15 -17.51 34.11 -31.78
N VAL A 16 -18.46 34.35 -32.70
CA VAL A 16 -19.63 35.21 -32.44
C VAL A 16 -20.87 34.34 -32.57
N LEU A 17 -21.65 34.21 -31.50
CA LEU A 17 -22.83 33.35 -31.43
C LEU A 17 -24.12 34.20 -31.47
N ASN A 18 -24.78 34.18 -32.65
CA ASN A 18 -26.11 34.72 -33.08
C ASN A 18 -26.17 36.21 -33.50
N ASP A 19 -26.77 36.67 -34.63
CA ASP A 19 -27.79 36.14 -35.56
C ASP A 19 -27.37 36.08 -37.07
N GLU A 20 -27.86 35.03 -37.74
CA GLU A 20 -28.27 34.82 -39.16
C GLU A 20 -27.45 35.14 -40.43
N MET A 21 -26.29 35.81 -40.45
CA MET A 21 -25.65 36.07 -41.78
C MET A 21 -24.12 36.16 -41.92
N LEU A 22 -23.29 35.60 -41.04
CA LEU A 22 -21.85 35.87 -41.13
C LEU A 22 -20.93 34.66 -40.92
N GLN A 23 -21.07 33.64 -41.75
CA GLN A 23 -19.96 32.70 -42.01
C GLN A 23 -19.05 33.11 -43.18
N GLU A 24 -19.38 34.14 -43.96
CA GLU A 24 -18.68 34.39 -45.23
C GLU A 24 -17.60 35.50 -45.22
N VAL A 25 -17.41 36.25 -44.12
CA VAL A 25 -16.58 37.49 -44.17
C VAL A 25 -15.17 37.36 -43.58
N PHE A 26 -14.81 36.28 -42.88
CA PHE A 26 -13.48 36.20 -42.24
C PHE A 26 -12.44 35.35 -42.97
N SER A 27 -12.73 34.82 -44.17
CA SER A 27 -11.82 33.95 -44.91
C SER A 27 -10.82 34.66 -45.83
N HIS A 28 -10.94 35.97 -46.12
CA HIS A 28 -10.22 36.59 -47.26
C HIS A 28 -9.58 37.97 -47.02
N LEU A 29 -8.81 38.18 -45.94
CA LEU A 29 -7.89 39.35 -45.85
C LEU A 29 -6.49 38.96 -45.34
N PRO A 30 -5.40 39.32 -46.04
CA PRO A 30 -4.04 39.11 -45.56
C PRO A 30 -3.42 40.34 -44.86
N ILE A 31 -2.50 40.04 -43.92
CA ILE A 31 -1.31 40.81 -43.47
C ILE A 31 -1.52 42.05 -42.56
N VAL A 32 -0.91 41.96 -41.36
CA VAL A 32 -0.28 42.99 -40.50
C VAL A 32 -1.17 44.18 -40.03
N GLU A 33 -1.10 44.47 -38.73
CA GLU A 33 -1.83 45.51 -37.98
C GLU A 33 -3.35 45.31 -37.81
N ARG A 34 -3.75 44.58 -36.75
CA ARG A 34 -5.04 44.84 -36.05
C ARG A 34 -4.89 44.68 -34.54
N GLN A 35 -4.58 45.78 -33.86
CA GLN A 35 -4.99 46.05 -32.47
C GLN A 35 -6.49 46.39 -32.37
N THR A 36 -7.34 45.92 -33.29
CA THR A 36 -8.64 46.54 -33.49
C THR A 36 -9.76 45.52 -33.75
N LEU A 37 -10.54 45.24 -32.70
CA LEU A 37 -11.97 44.87 -32.71
C LEU A 37 -12.88 45.88 -33.46
N VAL A 38 -12.33 46.71 -34.36
CA VAL A 38 -13.04 47.78 -35.09
C VAL A 38 -14.21 47.28 -35.95
N PRO A 39 -14.24 46.06 -36.53
CA PRO A 39 -15.42 45.61 -37.28
C PRO A 39 -16.66 45.34 -36.41
N LEU A 40 -16.51 45.16 -35.09
CA LEU A 40 -17.62 44.87 -34.16
C LEU A 40 -18.31 46.15 -33.65
N VAL A 41 -17.59 47.27 -33.58
CA VAL A 41 -18.11 48.58 -33.14
C VAL A 41 -19.23 49.10 -34.06
N CYS A 42 -19.30 48.63 -35.31
CA CYS A 42 -20.34 49.00 -36.27
C CYS A 42 -21.61 48.11 -36.23
N LYS A 43 -21.73 47.19 -35.25
CA LYS A 43 -22.90 46.30 -35.11
C LYS A 43 -23.78 46.69 -33.92
N PRO A 44 -24.82 47.54 -34.10
CA PRO A 44 -25.67 48.04 -33.02
C PRO A 44 -26.62 46.99 -32.39
N ARG A 45 -26.42 45.68 -32.60
CA ARG A 45 -27.30 44.61 -32.10
C ARG A 45 -26.55 43.42 -31.46
N LEU A 46 -25.23 43.51 -31.27
CA LEU A 46 -24.47 42.39 -30.68
C LEU A 46 -24.76 42.28 -29.18
N THR A 47 -25.40 41.19 -28.75
CA THR A 47 -25.78 40.94 -27.35
C THR A 47 -24.91 39.90 -26.65
N VAL A 48 -24.18 39.06 -27.37
CA VAL A 48 -23.27 38.04 -26.81
C VAL A 48 -21.92 38.10 -27.52
N LEU A 49 -20.82 38.07 -26.77
CA LEU A 49 -19.46 38.01 -27.29
C LEU A 49 -18.65 36.97 -26.53
N GLU A 50 -18.04 36.03 -27.25
CA GLU A 50 -17.12 35.03 -26.72
C GLU A 50 -15.73 35.26 -27.32
N VAL A 51 -14.69 35.23 -26.49
CA VAL A 51 -13.30 35.40 -26.91
C VAL A 51 -12.47 34.27 -26.32
N THR A 52 -11.85 33.46 -27.18
CA THR A 52 -10.95 32.38 -26.78
C THR A 52 -9.51 32.70 -27.19
N VAL A 53 -8.60 32.72 -26.21
CA VAL A 53 -7.16 32.88 -26.42
C VAL A 53 -6.51 31.50 -26.53
N SER A 54 -5.69 31.27 -27.56
CA SER A 54 -5.02 29.99 -27.82
C SER A 54 -3.65 29.89 -27.14
N GLU A 55 -3.42 28.76 -26.47
CA GLU A 55 -2.26 28.14 -25.76
C GLU A 55 -0.83 28.76 -25.69
N GLU A 56 -0.44 29.80 -26.45
CA GLU A 56 0.99 30.20 -26.55
C GLU A 56 1.33 31.59 -26.00
N THR A 57 0.41 32.30 -25.33
CA THR A 57 0.71 33.61 -24.73
C THR A 57 0.33 33.65 -23.26
N SER A 58 1.33 33.72 -22.37
CA SER A 58 1.16 33.88 -20.92
C SER A 58 0.42 35.17 -20.55
N ASN A 59 0.58 36.24 -21.34
CA ASN A 59 -0.08 37.54 -21.15
C ASN A 59 -0.83 37.98 -22.42
N ALA A 60 -2.15 37.86 -22.44
CA ALA A 60 -3.00 38.43 -23.49
C ALA A 60 -3.67 39.72 -22.98
N PRO A 61 -3.51 40.87 -23.65
CA PRO A 61 -4.15 42.11 -23.21
C PRO A 61 -5.67 42.02 -23.35
N PHE A 62 -6.39 42.53 -22.36
CA PHE A 62 -7.85 42.59 -22.40
C PHE A 62 -8.31 43.34 -23.66
N PRO A 63 -9.32 42.84 -24.40
CA PRO A 63 -9.83 43.50 -25.61
C PRO A 63 -10.44 44.89 -25.34
N GLN A 64 -9.64 45.95 -25.51
CA GLN A 64 -9.98 47.34 -25.16
C GLN A 64 -11.24 47.90 -25.85
N ASN A 65 -11.57 47.48 -27.08
CA ASN A 65 -12.71 48.07 -27.81
C ASN A 65 -14.08 47.50 -27.41
N VAL A 66 -14.14 46.50 -26.52
CA VAL A 66 -15.41 45.93 -26.03
C VAL A 66 -16.27 46.99 -25.34
N VAL A 67 -15.65 48.01 -24.75
CA VAL A 67 -16.29 49.16 -24.10
C VAL A 67 -17.25 49.95 -25.00
N HIS A 68 -17.16 49.78 -26.33
CA HIS A 68 -18.02 50.49 -27.29
C HIS A 68 -19.30 49.71 -27.64
N LEU A 69 -19.45 48.47 -27.19
CA LEU A 69 -20.60 47.60 -27.49
C LEU A 69 -21.76 47.84 -26.51
N LYS A 70 -22.45 48.98 -26.65
CA LYS A 70 -23.48 49.44 -25.69
C LYS A 70 -24.66 48.49 -25.43
N HIS A 71 -24.90 47.52 -26.31
CA HIS A 71 -25.99 46.53 -26.21
C HIS A 71 -25.52 45.13 -25.81
N LEU A 72 -24.25 44.98 -25.43
CA LEU A 72 -23.67 43.71 -25.03
C LEU A 72 -24.27 43.26 -23.70
N GLN A 73 -24.88 42.07 -23.69
CA GLN A 73 -25.52 41.46 -22.52
C GLN A 73 -24.65 40.38 -21.87
N ARG A 74 -23.84 39.66 -22.65
CA ARG A 74 -22.95 38.59 -22.16
C ARG A 74 -21.56 38.71 -22.77
N LEU A 75 -20.53 38.66 -21.92
CA LEU A 75 -19.13 38.63 -22.33
C LEU A 75 -18.44 37.41 -21.70
N LEU A 76 -17.92 36.52 -22.55
CA LEU A 76 -17.21 35.29 -22.14
C LEU A 76 -15.75 35.36 -22.61
N LEU A 77 -14.80 35.22 -21.69
CA LEU A 77 -13.37 35.31 -21.94
C LEU A 77 -12.68 34.03 -21.44
N TYR A 78 -12.18 33.22 -22.38
CA TYR A 78 -11.58 31.92 -22.10
C TYR A 78 -10.12 31.85 -22.58
N GLY A 79 -9.23 31.23 -21.78
CA GLY A 79 -7.98 30.67 -22.30
C GLY A 79 -6.68 31.46 -22.12
N ALA A 80 -6.68 32.60 -21.43
CA ALA A 80 -5.45 33.27 -20.99
C ALA A 80 -5.14 32.91 -19.53
N VAL A 81 -3.86 32.65 -19.19
CA VAL A 81 -3.40 32.43 -17.81
C VAL A 81 -3.55 33.72 -16.99
N HIS A 82 -3.27 34.87 -17.61
CA HIS A 82 -3.54 36.20 -17.08
C HIS A 82 -4.20 37.09 -18.14
N LEU A 83 -5.39 37.62 -17.84
CA LEU A 83 -5.95 38.75 -18.57
C LEU A 83 -5.33 40.03 -18.00
N GLY A 84 -4.76 40.88 -18.86
CA GLY A 84 -4.32 42.21 -18.44
C GLY A 84 -5.49 43.06 -17.88
N PRO A 85 -5.22 44.26 -17.33
CA PRO A 85 -6.21 45.07 -16.61
C PRO A 85 -7.51 45.27 -17.40
N VAL A 86 -8.65 45.05 -16.72
CA VAL A 86 -9.99 45.23 -17.31
C VAL A 86 -10.21 46.72 -17.58
N PRO A 87 -10.52 47.14 -18.83
CA PRO A 87 -10.76 48.54 -19.14
C PRO A 87 -11.95 49.09 -18.34
N ASP A 88 -11.79 50.25 -17.70
CA ASP A 88 -12.84 50.92 -16.90
C ASP A 88 -14.17 51.08 -17.66
N GLY A 89 -14.12 51.21 -18.98
CA GLY A 89 -15.30 51.37 -19.83
C GLY A 89 -16.20 50.14 -19.89
N ILE A 90 -15.75 48.93 -19.50
CA ILE A 90 -16.59 47.73 -19.47
C ILE A 90 -17.70 47.87 -18.44
N TRP A 91 -17.37 48.47 -17.31
CA TRP A 91 -18.32 48.69 -16.23
C TRP A 91 -19.39 49.71 -16.61
N GLN A 92 -19.20 50.48 -17.69
CA GLN A 92 -20.18 51.45 -18.21
C GLN A 92 -21.20 50.84 -19.18
N LEU A 93 -21.10 49.53 -19.47
CA LEU A 93 -22.04 48.83 -20.34
C LEU A 93 -23.35 48.54 -19.61
N CYS A 94 -24.33 49.44 -19.73
CA CYS A 94 -25.61 49.35 -19.01
C CYS A 94 -26.44 48.09 -19.33
N ASP A 95 -26.23 47.46 -20.50
CA ASP A 95 -26.98 46.25 -20.89
C ASP A 95 -26.28 44.95 -20.43
N LEU A 96 -25.05 45.02 -19.88
CA LEU A 96 -24.23 43.86 -19.52
C LEU A 96 -24.78 43.16 -18.28
N LYS A 97 -25.27 41.93 -18.46
CA LYS A 97 -25.83 41.05 -17.41
C LYS A 97 -24.85 39.98 -16.94
N MET A 98 -23.93 39.53 -17.81
CA MET A 98 -22.99 38.46 -17.51
C MET A 98 -21.58 38.79 -17.97
N LEU A 99 -20.63 38.67 -17.06
CA LEU A 99 -19.20 38.71 -17.33
C LEU A 99 -18.55 37.42 -16.83
N ASP A 100 -18.00 36.62 -17.73
CA ASP A 100 -17.34 35.36 -17.43
C ASP A 100 -15.88 35.41 -17.88
N MET A 101 -14.96 35.34 -16.93
CA MET A 101 -13.51 35.36 -17.12
C MET A 101 -12.92 34.09 -16.53
N GLN A 102 -12.51 33.14 -17.37
CA GLN A 102 -11.92 31.88 -16.92
C GLN A 102 -10.55 31.66 -17.59
N SER A 103 -9.53 31.42 -16.77
CA SER A 103 -8.30 30.80 -17.27
C SER A 103 -8.50 29.29 -17.44
N ARG A 104 -7.67 28.65 -18.26
CA ARG A 104 -7.74 27.19 -18.41
C ARG A 104 -7.29 26.52 -17.11
N PRO A 105 -8.03 25.54 -16.58
CA PRO A 105 -7.58 24.76 -15.44
C PRO A 105 -6.31 23.99 -15.82
N MET A 106 -5.20 24.28 -15.15
CA MET A 106 -4.01 23.43 -15.15
C MET A 106 -4.37 22.12 -14.44
N LEU A 107 -4.65 21.07 -15.19
CA LEU A 107 -4.73 19.71 -14.66
C LEU A 107 -3.32 19.23 -14.29
N TRP A 108 -2.97 19.36 -13.01
CA TRP A 108 -1.98 18.55 -12.27
C TRP A 108 -0.63 18.30 -12.96
N TRP A 109 0.25 19.31 -13.01
CA TRP A 109 1.71 19.14 -13.01
C TRP A 109 2.29 20.22 -12.08
N GLY A 110 3.12 19.82 -11.12
CA GLY A 110 3.59 20.63 -9.97
C GLY A 110 4.59 21.72 -10.29
N GLY A 111 4.22 22.70 -11.12
CA GLY A 111 4.94 23.97 -11.24
C GLY A 111 4.17 25.08 -10.52
N GLU A 112 4.81 25.76 -9.57
CA GLU A 112 4.32 27.06 -9.07
C GLU A 112 4.29 28.05 -10.26
N PRO A 113 3.23 28.86 -10.42
CA PRO A 113 3.25 29.94 -11.39
C PRO A 113 4.30 30.97 -10.95
N GLU A 114 5.31 31.22 -11.80
CA GLU A 114 6.26 32.32 -11.63
C GLU A 114 5.51 33.64 -11.39
N ASP A 115 6.03 34.46 -10.47
CA ASP A 115 5.52 35.75 -10.03
C ASP A 115 5.02 36.61 -11.21
N ALA A 116 3.70 36.68 -11.39
CA ALA A 116 3.08 37.59 -12.35
C ALA A 116 3.06 39.01 -11.75
N GLU A 117 3.86 39.92 -12.32
CA GLU A 117 4.09 41.28 -11.80
C GLU A 117 2.88 42.24 -11.87
N ASP A 118 1.75 41.87 -12.49
CA ASP A 118 0.57 42.73 -12.65
C ASP A 118 -0.73 42.02 -12.17
N ASP A 119 -1.18 42.31 -10.94
CA ASP A 119 -2.45 41.81 -10.40
C ASP A 119 -3.65 42.28 -11.25
N LEU A 120 -4.66 41.42 -11.42
CA LEU A 120 -5.95 41.83 -11.99
C LEU A 120 -6.67 42.77 -11.02
N VAL A 121 -6.54 44.08 -11.24
CA VAL A 121 -7.24 45.11 -10.45
C VAL A 121 -8.61 45.38 -11.07
N LEU A 122 -9.67 44.99 -10.36
CA LEU A 122 -11.02 45.46 -10.65
C LEU A 122 -11.14 46.93 -10.17
N PRO A 123 -11.64 47.87 -10.99
CA PRO A 123 -11.50 49.30 -10.71
C PRO A 123 -12.33 49.78 -9.53
N ASP A 124 -11.78 50.75 -8.80
CA ASP A 124 -12.26 51.34 -7.54
C ASP A 124 -13.55 52.18 -7.64
N SER A 125 -14.21 52.26 -8.80
CA SER A 125 -15.12 53.38 -9.08
C SER A 125 -16.61 53.12 -8.80
N ARG A 126 -17.20 54.02 -8.00
CA ARG A 126 -18.53 54.03 -7.37
C ARG A 126 -19.76 54.05 -8.29
N CYS A 127 -19.63 53.82 -9.58
CA CYS A 127 -20.77 53.86 -10.49
C CYS A 127 -20.63 52.74 -11.53
N TYR A 128 -21.77 52.26 -12.03
CA TYR A 128 -21.98 51.65 -13.35
C TYR A 128 -22.29 50.14 -13.45
N MET A 129 -22.13 49.30 -12.41
CA MET A 129 -22.53 47.87 -12.46
C MET A 129 -23.98 47.56 -12.02
N GLN A 130 -24.96 48.42 -12.33
CA GLN A 130 -26.34 48.27 -11.80
C GLN A 130 -27.12 47.08 -12.36
N HIS A 131 -26.73 46.56 -13.53
CA HIS A 131 -27.48 45.52 -14.26
C HIS A 131 -26.74 44.18 -14.36
N LEU A 132 -25.56 44.07 -13.76
CA LEU A 132 -24.77 42.84 -13.75
C LEU A 132 -25.44 41.82 -12.82
N GLU A 133 -25.87 40.69 -13.36
CA GLU A 133 -26.54 39.59 -12.66
C GLU A 133 -25.54 38.45 -12.34
N ASN A 134 -24.55 38.22 -13.21
CA ASN A 134 -23.59 37.13 -13.11
C ASN A 134 -22.15 37.64 -13.31
N LEU A 135 -21.27 37.38 -12.35
CA LEU A 135 -19.85 37.67 -12.42
C LEU A 135 -19.03 36.41 -12.10
N THR A 136 -18.22 35.97 -13.05
CA THR A 136 -17.25 34.87 -12.87
C THR A 136 -15.86 35.40 -13.17
N VAL A 137 -14.94 35.25 -12.21
CA VAL A 137 -13.53 35.65 -12.34
C VAL A 137 -12.66 34.54 -11.77
N ASN A 138 -12.45 33.49 -12.57
CA ASN A 138 -11.77 32.28 -12.14
C ASN A 138 -10.33 32.21 -12.67
N GLY A 139 -9.40 31.80 -11.81
CA GLY A 139 -8.04 31.52 -12.27
C GLY A 139 -7.26 32.76 -12.69
N GLN A 140 -7.57 33.93 -12.09
CA GLN A 140 -6.95 35.22 -12.43
C GLN A 140 -5.95 35.69 -11.38
N SER A 141 -5.56 34.81 -10.44
CA SER A 141 -4.64 35.10 -9.34
C SER A 141 -5.06 36.27 -8.44
N LEU A 142 -6.37 36.50 -8.24
CA LEU A 142 -6.86 37.54 -7.34
C LEU A 142 -6.37 37.30 -5.91
N GLN A 143 -5.63 38.25 -5.34
CA GLN A 143 -5.14 38.18 -3.95
C GLN A 143 -6.11 38.79 -2.93
N ALA A 144 -6.98 39.72 -3.37
CA ALA A 144 -7.94 40.41 -2.52
C ALA A 144 -9.36 40.37 -3.12
N PHE A 145 -10.37 40.34 -2.24
CA PHE A 145 -11.76 40.34 -2.66
C PHE A 145 -12.11 41.66 -3.36
N PRO A 146 -12.82 41.62 -4.51
CA PRO A 146 -13.14 42.83 -5.24
C PRO A 146 -14.17 43.71 -4.53
N ARG A 147 -14.04 45.03 -4.67
CA ARG A 147 -15.02 45.98 -4.13
C ARG A 147 -16.30 45.96 -4.97
N LEU A 148 -17.31 45.25 -4.48
CA LEU A 148 -18.59 45.03 -5.18
C LEU A 148 -19.78 45.80 -4.58
N GLU A 149 -19.56 46.74 -3.65
CA GLU A 149 -20.63 47.49 -2.94
C GLU A 149 -21.64 48.23 -3.86
N ALA A 150 -21.32 48.43 -5.15
CA ALA A 150 -22.17 49.11 -6.13
C ALA A 150 -22.98 48.16 -7.05
N THR A 151 -22.84 46.84 -6.93
CA THR A 151 -23.49 45.85 -7.80
C THR A 151 -24.89 45.46 -7.31
N MET A 152 -25.83 46.40 -7.38
CA MET A 152 -27.21 46.26 -6.87
C MET A 152 -28.08 45.21 -7.61
N GLY A 153 -27.56 44.46 -8.57
CA GLY A 153 -28.28 43.42 -9.31
C GLY A 153 -27.60 42.04 -9.31
N LEU A 154 -26.44 41.91 -8.65
CA LEU A 154 -25.61 40.71 -8.73
C LEU A 154 -26.26 39.54 -7.99
N GLN A 155 -26.54 38.45 -8.70
CA GLN A 155 -27.16 37.23 -8.19
C GLN A 155 -26.15 36.09 -8.05
N THR A 156 -25.24 35.94 -9.01
CA THR A 156 -24.20 34.89 -8.99
C THR A 156 -22.81 35.52 -9.00
N LEU A 157 -22.00 35.15 -8.02
CA LEU A 157 -20.59 35.53 -7.91
C LEU A 157 -19.72 34.26 -7.80
N ASP A 158 -18.84 34.05 -8.76
CA ASP A 158 -17.83 32.99 -8.76
C ASP A 158 -16.44 33.60 -8.83
N LEU A 159 -15.64 33.39 -7.78
CA LEU A 159 -14.25 33.82 -7.66
C LEU A 159 -13.34 32.61 -7.39
N SER A 160 -13.71 31.43 -7.87
CA SER A 160 -12.93 30.21 -7.63
C SER A 160 -11.56 30.20 -8.32
N THR A 161 -10.65 29.36 -7.84
CA THR A 161 -9.30 29.21 -8.43
C THR A 161 -8.49 30.52 -8.37
N ASN A 162 -8.55 31.25 -7.26
CA ASN A 162 -7.77 32.48 -7.06
C ASN A 162 -6.83 32.34 -5.85
N GLN A 163 -6.28 33.44 -5.35
CA GLN A 163 -5.32 33.51 -4.25
C GLN A 163 -5.91 34.25 -3.03
N LEU A 164 -7.24 34.29 -2.90
CA LEU A 164 -7.92 35.03 -1.83
C LEU A 164 -7.59 34.41 -0.47
N THR A 165 -7.12 35.23 0.47
CA THR A 165 -6.80 34.81 1.85
C THR A 165 -7.88 35.21 2.87
N THR A 166 -8.62 36.30 2.60
CA THR A 166 -9.68 36.84 3.47
C THR A 166 -10.84 37.39 2.64
N LEU A 167 -12.00 37.59 3.27
CA LEU A 167 -13.18 38.26 2.73
C LEU A 167 -13.47 39.54 3.54
N PRO A 168 -14.14 40.55 2.96
CA PRO A 168 -14.41 41.81 3.64
C PRO A 168 -15.45 41.65 4.77
N ASP A 169 -15.30 42.45 5.83
CA ASP A 169 -16.21 42.45 6.98
C ASP A 169 -17.64 42.89 6.66
N ASP A 170 -17.88 43.55 5.53
CA ASP A 170 -19.19 44.03 5.08
C ASP A 170 -19.74 43.28 3.85
N LEU A 171 -19.43 41.98 3.76
CA LEU A 171 -19.90 41.08 2.69
C LEU A 171 -21.45 40.99 2.59
N ASP A 172 -22.16 41.23 3.69
CA ASP A 172 -23.62 41.30 3.76
C ASP A 172 -24.23 42.46 2.96
N ARG A 173 -23.42 43.42 2.51
CA ARG A 173 -23.86 44.53 1.63
C ARG A 173 -24.09 44.12 0.18
N LEU A 174 -24.04 42.84 -0.15
CA LEU A 174 -24.41 42.30 -1.45
C LEU A 174 -25.85 41.73 -1.41
N PRO A 175 -26.90 42.57 -1.44
CA PRO A 175 -28.26 42.22 -1.01
C PRO A 175 -28.99 41.21 -1.92
N HIS A 176 -28.45 40.92 -3.10
CA HIS A 176 -29.13 40.10 -4.11
C HIS A 176 -28.34 38.85 -4.51
N VAL A 177 -27.17 38.60 -3.92
CA VAL A 177 -26.36 37.43 -4.26
C VAL A 177 -27.02 36.19 -3.66
N THR A 178 -27.47 35.30 -4.55
CA THR A 178 -28.06 34.01 -4.20
C THR A 178 -27.07 32.86 -4.38
N LYS A 179 -26.01 33.03 -5.18
CA LYS A 179 -24.98 32.01 -5.41
C LYS A 179 -23.58 32.60 -5.23
N LEU A 180 -22.81 32.05 -4.30
CA LEU A 180 -21.44 32.48 -4.01
C LEU A 180 -20.48 31.28 -4.08
N THR A 181 -19.54 31.32 -5.03
CA THR A 181 -18.50 30.30 -5.19
C THR A 181 -17.11 30.91 -4.95
N LEU A 182 -16.39 30.34 -3.99
CA LEU A 182 -15.08 30.77 -3.52
C LEU A 182 -14.10 29.59 -3.41
N SER A 183 -14.41 28.45 -4.04
CA SER A 183 -13.58 27.25 -3.96
C SER A 183 -12.19 27.44 -4.58
N LEU A 184 -11.21 26.61 -4.21
CA LEU A 184 -9.83 26.67 -4.74
C LEU A 184 -9.18 28.06 -4.51
N ASN A 185 -9.22 28.52 -3.26
CA ASN A 185 -8.57 29.75 -2.80
C ASN A 185 -7.66 29.44 -1.60
N LYS A 186 -7.22 30.48 -0.88
CA LYS A 186 -6.37 30.37 0.33
C LYS A 186 -7.09 30.90 1.57
N LEU A 187 -8.42 30.86 1.60
CA LEU A 187 -9.20 31.43 2.70
C LEU A 187 -8.91 30.68 4.00
N THR A 188 -8.54 31.41 5.05
CA THR A 188 -8.28 30.83 6.38
C THR A 188 -9.46 31.00 7.34
N GLU A 189 -10.33 32.00 7.09
CA GLU A 189 -11.51 32.30 7.90
C GLU A 189 -12.61 32.98 7.06
N LEU A 190 -13.84 33.03 7.62
CA LEU A 190 -14.98 33.71 7.02
C LEU A 190 -15.48 34.82 7.96
N PRO A 191 -15.88 35.99 7.44
CA PRO A 191 -16.35 37.10 8.24
C PRO A 191 -17.72 36.79 8.86
N GLY A 192 -17.96 37.30 10.07
CA GLY A 192 -19.23 37.11 10.77
C GLY A 192 -20.44 37.68 10.01
N SER A 193 -20.22 38.69 9.17
CA SER A 193 -21.26 39.29 8.31
C SER A 193 -21.81 38.34 7.26
N LEU A 194 -21.12 37.24 6.92
CA LEU A 194 -21.66 36.22 6.01
C LEU A 194 -23.06 35.74 6.44
N GLY A 195 -23.33 35.66 7.75
CA GLY A 195 -24.65 35.29 8.28
C GLY A 195 -25.79 36.25 7.91
N GLY A 196 -25.49 37.50 7.53
CA GLY A 196 -26.45 38.52 7.12
C GLY A 196 -26.92 38.42 5.67
N MET A 197 -26.37 37.50 4.87
CA MET A 197 -26.78 37.27 3.48
C MET A 197 -28.07 36.42 3.40
N GLU A 198 -29.20 36.97 3.85
CA GLU A 198 -30.47 36.24 4.01
C GLU A 198 -31.01 35.56 2.73
N GLY A 199 -30.62 36.06 1.54
CA GLY A 199 -31.02 35.52 0.24
C GLY A 199 -30.07 34.49 -0.37
N LEU A 200 -28.99 34.10 0.32
CA LEU A 200 -27.99 33.17 -0.21
C LEU A 200 -28.55 31.73 -0.26
N GLU A 201 -28.62 31.15 -1.45
CA GLU A 201 -29.14 29.80 -1.73
C GLU A 201 -27.99 28.78 -1.91
N GLU A 202 -26.87 29.16 -2.52
CA GLU A 202 -25.73 28.27 -2.80
C GLU A 202 -24.41 28.90 -2.34
N LEU A 203 -23.66 28.17 -1.50
CA LEU A 203 -22.35 28.59 -1.00
C LEU A 203 -21.32 27.47 -1.18
N LYS A 204 -20.28 27.75 -1.99
CA LYS A 204 -19.20 26.81 -2.28
C LYS A 204 -17.86 27.35 -1.81
N LEU A 205 -17.21 26.63 -0.91
CA LEU A 205 -15.99 27.01 -0.19
C LEU A 205 -14.92 25.90 -0.21
N GLY A 206 -15.10 24.88 -1.06
CA GLY A 206 -14.19 23.73 -1.12
C GLY A 206 -12.76 24.12 -1.48
N ASP A 207 -11.77 23.33 -1.07
CA ASP A 207 -10.34 23.56 -1.38
C ASP A 207 -9.85 24.95 -0.92
N ASN A 208 -9.95 25.18 0.38
CA ASN A 208 -9.42 26.36 1.07
C ASN A 208 -8.59 25.91 2.29
N GLN A 209 -8.21 26.85 3.17
CA GLN A 209 -7.36 26.60 4.34
C GLN A 209 -8.10 26.89 5.66
N MET A 210 -9.43 26.83 5.66
CA MET A 210 -10.23 27.20 6.82
C MET A 210 -10.08 26.18 7.93
N THR A 211 -9.91 26.67 9.16
CA THR A 211 -9.84 25.83 10.38
C THR A 211 -11.13 25.86 11.19
N THR A 212 -11.99 26.88 11.00
CA THR A 212 -13.28 27.02 11.67
C THR A 212 -14.33 27.63 10.74
N LEU A 213 -15.62 27.46 11.08
CA LEU A 213 -16.74 28.16 10.44
C LEU A 213 -17.41 29.10 11.45
N PRO A 214 -17.82 30.32 11.05
CA PRO A 214 -18.42 31.28 11.97
C PRO A 214 -19.81 30.83 12.40
N ALA A 215 -20.12 30.96 13.70
CA ALA A 215 -21.42 30.56 14.25
C ALA A 215 -22.61 31.28 13.59
N GLY A 216 -22.41 32.52 13.15
CA GLY A 216 -23.40 33.33 12.42
C GLY A 216 -23.87 32.73 11.10
N MET A 217 -23.11 31.79 10.52
CA MET A 217 -23.47 31.10 9.28
C MET A 217 -24.83 30.38 9.39
N GLY A 218 -25.21 29.91 10.58
CA GLY A 218 -26.54 29.30 10.83
C GLY A 218 -27.75 30.19 10.53
N GLN A 219 -27.55 31.50 10.31
CA GLN A 219 -28.61 32.44 9.95
C GLN A 219 -28.98 32.43 8.46
N LEU A 220 -28.19 31.74 7.61
CA LEU A 220 -28.42 31.58 6.18
C LEU A 220 -29.63 30.66 5.89
N SER A 221 -30.82 31.14 6.21
CA SER A 221 -32.06 30.34 6.16
C SER A 221 -32.54 30.00 4.74
N ALA A 222 -32.11 30.74 3.72
CA ALA A 222 -32.40 30.44 2.31
C ALA A 222 -31.46 29.39 1.70
N LEU A 223 -30.39 28.98 2.40
CA LEU A 223 -29.36 28.12 1.84
C LEU A 223 -29.89 26.72 1.54
N THR A 224 -29.78 26.30 0.29
CA THR A 224 -30.15 24.96 -0.20
C THR A 224 -28.92 24.11 -0.50
N ALA A 225 -27.75 24.70 -0.79
CA ALA A 225 -26.53 23.96 -1.06
C ALA A 225 -25.30 24.58 -0.37
N LEU A 226 -24.56 23.75 0.38
CA LEU A 226 -23.32 24.13 1.08
C LEU A 226 -22.19 23.14 0.76
N SER A 227 -21.05 23.64 0.29
CA SER A 227 -19.83 22.85 0.12
C SER A 227 -18.68 23.50 0.87
N VAL A 228 -18.01 22.73 1.74
CA VAL A 228 -16.84 23.15 2.52
C VAL A 228 -15.67 22.17 2.41
N GLU A 229 -15.72 21.27 1.42
CA GLU A 229 -14.78 20.15 1.22
C GLU A 229 -13.29 20.55 1.22
N ARG A 230 -12.40 19.62 1.57
CA ARG A 230 -10.93 19.79 1.49
C ARG A 230 -10.44 21.08 2.16
N ASN A 231 -10.97 21.36 3.35
CA ASN A 231 -10.50 22.38 4.29
C ASN A 231 -9.85 21.71 5.53
N CYS A 232 -9.36 22.51 6.48
CA CYS A 232 -8.73 22.04 7.72
C CYS A 232 -9.69 22.07 8.93
N LEU A 233 -10.99 21.83 8.70
CA LEU A 233 -12.03 21.92 9.73
C LEU A 233 -12.06 20.70 10.65
N THR A 234 -11.67 20.86 11.92
CA THR A 234 -11.78 19.77 12.92
C THR A 234 -13.18 19.67 13.54
N GLU A 235 -13.99 20.73 13.43
CA GLU A 235 -15.37 20.76 13.93
C GLU A 235 -16.28 21.60 13.02
N VAL A 236 -17.58 21.32 13.09
CA VAL A 236 -18.62 22.05 12.36
C VAL A 236 -19.60 22.62 13.39
N PRO A 237 -19.90 23.94 13.35
CA PRO A 237 -20.71 24.59 14.37
C PRO A 237 -22.14 24.05 14.37
N SER A 238 -22.70 23.81 15.56
CA SER A 238 -24.06 23.29 15.73
C SER A 238 -25.14 24.24 15.22
N SER A 239 -24.80 25.52 15.00
CA SER A 239 -25.72 26.51 14.43
C SER A 239 -26.16 26.17 13.00
N ILE A 240 -25.43 25.32 12.26
CA ILE A 240 -25.85 24.82 10.93
C ILE A 240 -27.21 24.13 10.99
N THR A 241 -27.61 23.54 12.13
CA THR A 241 -28.94 22.91 12.29
C THR A 241 -30.13 23.84 11.99
N HIS A 242 -29.93 25.16 12.01
CA HIS A 242 -30.97 26.16 11.70
C HIS A 242 -31.17 26.38 10.19
N MET A 243 -30.27 25.87 9.33
CA MET A 243 -30.40 25.93 7.87
C MET A 243 -31.40 24.86 7.37
N THR A 244 -32.67 25.03 7.74
CA THR A 244 -33.70 23.99 7.55
C THR A 244 -34.08 23.72 6.09
N ASN A 245 -33.66 24.58 5.15
CA ASN A 245 -33.88 24.42 3.72
C ASN A 245 -32.70 23.75 3.00
N LEU A 246 -31.66 23.32 3.74
CA LEU A 246 -30.46 22.74 3.14
C LEU A 246 -30.77 21.36 2.52
N GLU A 247 -30.60 21.25 1.21
CA GLU A 247 -30.82 20.05 0.41
C GLU A 247 -29.51 19.32 0.11
N ASP A 248 -28.42 20.04 -0.16
CA ASP A 248 -27.12 19.48 -0.50
C ASP A 248 -26.03 19.94 0.48
N LEU A 249 -25.33 19.00 1.11
CA LEU A 249 -24.25 19.27 2.04
C LEU A 249 -23.00 18.44 1.72
N TYR A 250 -21.90 19.10 1.40
CA TYR A 250 -20.63 18.49 1.03
C TYR A 250 -19.51 18.83 2.03
N MET A 251 -19.06 17.82 2.78
CA MET A 251 -18.11 17.91 3.89
C MET A 251 -16.98 16.88 3.76
N ARG A 252 -16.53 16.63 2.53
CA ARG A 252 -15.45 15.71 2.20
C ARG A 252 -14.09 16.20 2.71
N SER A 253 -13.26 15.28 3.22
CA SER A 253 -11.85 15.51 3.55
C SER A 253 -11.58 16.69 4.50
N LEU A 254 -12.34 16.75 5.59
CA LEU A 254 -12.19 17.76 6.64
C LEU A 254 -11.38 17.28 7.85
N ARG A 255 -11.16 15.97 7.99
CA ARG A 255 -10.54 15.30 9.15
C ARG A 255 -11.48 15.19 10.37
N LEU A 256 -12.79 15.15 10.14
CA LEU A 256 -13.77 14.94 11.21
C LEU A 256 -13.65 13.53 11.79
N GLU A 257 -13.51 13.41 13.11
CA GLU A 257 -13.48 12.10 13.81
C GLU A 257 -14.88 11.54 14.09
N ALA A 258 -15.90 12.40 14.06
CA ALA A 258 -17.30 12.02 14.29
C ALA A 258 -18.24 12.83 13.40
N MET A 259 -19.32 12.20 12.97
CA MET A 259 -20.42 12.88 12.29
C MET A 259 -21.27 13.63 13.33
N PRO A 260 -21.49 14.95 13.18
CA PRO A 260 -22.26 15.72 14.17
C PRO A 260 -23.74 15.29 14.27
N ALA A 261 -24.23 15.09 15.50
CA ALA A 261 -25.59 14.62 15.73
C ALA A 261 -26.69 15.58 15.22
N PHE A 262 -26.38 16.88 15.08
CA PHE A 262 -27.33 17.89 14.57
C PHE A 262 -27.73 17.68 13.11
N ILE A 263 -26.97 16.87 12.34
CA ILE A 263 -27.30 16.54 10.95
C ILE A 263 -28.71 15.98 10.83
N GLY A 264 -29.18 15.20 11.81
CA GLY A 264 -30.55 14.68 11.83
C GLY A 264 -31.65 15.76 11.89
N GLY A 265 -31.31 17.01 12.23
CA GLY A 265 -32.23 18.15 12.20
C GLY A 265 -32.40 18.79 10.82
N LEU A 266 -31.52 18.49 9.86
CA LEU A 266 -31.53 19.04 8.51
C LEU A 266 -32.48 18.22 7.60
N THR A 267 -33.75 18.19 7.95
CA THR A 267 -34.74 17.26 7.36
C THR A 267 -34.99 17.44 5.86
N ALA A 268 -34.58 18.57 5.27
CA ALA A 268 -34.67 18.83 3.83
C ALA A 268 -33.54 18.17 3.01
N LEU A 269 -32.51 17.61 3.66
CA LEU A 269 -31.35 17.04 2.98
C LEU A 269 -31.74 15.93 2.00
N CYS A 270 -31.28 16.11 0.76
CA CYS A 270 -31.38 15.19 -0.36
C CYS A 270 -30.01 14.56 -0.69
N SER A 271 -28.90 15.29 -0.54
CA SER A 271 -27.54 14.80 -0.76
C SER A 271 -26.60 15.13 0.40
N LEU A 272 -25.86 14.13 0.88
CA LEU A 272 -24.86 14.30 1.95
C LEU A 272 -23.55 13.58 1.58
N ASP A 273 -22.47 14.34 1.43
CA ASP A 273 -21.11 13.81 1.23
C ASP A 273 -20.24 14.07 2.47
N MET A 274 -19.72 12.99 3.04
CA MET A 274 -18.88 12.94 4.24
C MET A 274 -17.60 12.14 4.00
N ALA A 275 -17.22 11.94 2.73
CA ALA A 275 -16.11 11.10 2.31
C ALA A 275 -14.75 11.57 2.85
N GLY A 276 -13.78 10.66 2.99
CA GLY A 276 -12.38 11.01 3.28
C GLY A 276 -12.15 11.66 4.65
N ASN A 277 -12.96 11.32 5.64
CA ASN A 277 -12.83 11.81 7.02
C ASN A 277 -12.31 10.68 7.94
N ALA A 278 -12.34 10.87 9.26
CA ALA A 278 -11.94 9.88 10.25
C ALA A 278 -13.13 9.37 11.07
N ILE A 279 -14.34 9.37 10.48
CA ILE A 279 -15.60 9.09 11.19
C ILE A 279 -15.66 7.62 11.59
N GLN A 280 -15.82 7.38 12.89
CA GLN A 280 -15.86 6.01 13.45
C GLN A 280 -17.28 5.43 13.49
N SER A 281 -18.31 6.28 13.61
CA SER A 281 -19.72 5.87 13.64
C SER A 281 -20.65 6.95 13.10
N LEU A 282 -21.81 6.53 12.57
CA LEU A 282 -22.89 7.45 12.17
C LEU A 282 -23.92 7.58 13.31
N PRO A 283 -24.43 8.78 13.61
CA PRO A 283 -25.38 9.01 14.69
C PRO A 283 -26.77 8.44 14.36
N ASP A 284 -27.50 7.96 15.38
CA ASP A 284 -28.89 7.49 15.23
C ASP A 284 -29.84 8.56 14.66
N SER A 285 -29.54 9.84 14.91
CA SER A 285 -30.32 10.97 14.39
C SER A 285 -30.34 11.04 12.87
N LEU A 286 -29.36 10.45 12.18
CA LEU A 286 -29.30 10.33 10.71
C LEU A 286 -30.60 9.71 10.16
N SER A 287 -31.21 8.79 10.90
CA SER A 287 -32.47 8.13 10.51
C SER A 287 -33.68 9.06 10.36
N SER A 288 -33.55 10.34 10.73
CA SER A 288 -34.57 11.38 10.54
C SER A 288 -34.58 11.97 9.13
N LEU A 289 -33.52 11.77 8.34
CA LEU A 289 -33.36 12.32 6.99
C LEU A 289 -34.15 11.51 5.95
N VAL A 290 -35.46 11.41 6.10
CA VAL A 290 -36.32 10.54 5.27
C VAL A 290 -36.37 10.96 3.79
N HIS A 291 -35.93 12.17 3.46
CA HIS A 291 -35.83 12.70 2.09
C HIS A 291 -34.44 12.49 1.45
N LEU A 292 -33.46 11.94 2.19
CA LEU A 292 -32.10 11.75 1.70
C LEU A 292 -32.09 10.74 0.54
N VAL A 293 -31.53 11.16 -0.59
CA VAL A 293 -31.43 10.42 -1.85
C VAL A 293 -30.03 9.87 -2.06
N GLU A 294 -28.99 10.61 -1.69
CA GLU A 294 -27.59 10.22 -1.85
C GLU A 294 -26.82 10.41 -0.54
N LEU A 295 -26.09 9.37 -0.12
CA LEU A 295 -25.20 9.40 1.04
C LEU A 295 -23.84 8.81 0.66
N ASP A 296 -22.79 9.62 0.74
CA ASP A 296 -21.41 9.19 0.57
C ASP A 296 -20.63 9.29 1.90
N CYS A 297 -20.08 8.17 2.33
CA CYS A 297 -19.25 8.03 3.52
C CYS A 297 -18.00 7.19 3.21
N MET A 298 -17.54 7.21 1.96
CA MET A 298 -16.31 6.51 1.58
C MET A 298 -15.09 6.98 2.39
N ASP A 299 -14.07 6.13 2.51
CA ASP A 299 -12.76 6.46 3.11
C ASP A 299 -12.92 7.09 4.51
N ASN A 300 -13.48 6.29 5.43
CA ASN A 300 -13.72 6.64 6.82
C ASN A 300 -13.31 5.44 7.71
N LYS A 301 -13.67 5.47 9.00
CA LYS A 301 -13.34 4.42 9.98
C LYS A 301 -14.58 3.71 10.51
N LEU A 302 -15.66 3.65 9.72
CA LEU A 302 -16.93 3.08 10.15
C LEU A 302 -16.80 1.56 10.39
N THR A 303 -17.15 1.11 11.59
CA THR A 303 -17.18 -0.33 11.93
C THR A 303 -18.59 -0.91 11.86
N GLU A 304 -19.61 -0.07 12.00
CA GLU A 304 -21.03 -0.43 11.91
C GLU A 304 -21.89 0.71 11.34
N LEU A 305 -23.11 0.37 10.91
CA LEU A 305 -24.15 1.32 10.53
C LEU A 305 -25.24 1.36 11.61
N PRO A 306 -25.87 2.51 11.86
CA PRO A 306 -26.90 2.65 12.88
C PRO A 306 -28.12 1.79 12.55
N ALA A 307 -28.75 1.21 13.57
CA ALA A 307 -29.90 0.32 13.39
C ALA A 307 -31.07 0.99 12.64
N GLY A 308 -31.17 2.33 12.75
CA GLY A 308 -32.18 3.15 12.08
C GLY A 308 -31.93 3.44 10.60
N ILE A 309 -30.82 3.02 9.99
CA ILE A 309 -30.46 3.36 8.60
C ILE A 309 -31.56 2.99 7.59
N GLY A 310 -32.28 1.89 7.84
CA GLY A 310 -33.40 1.45 7.00
C GLY A 310 -34.59 2.42 6.92
N ARG A 311 -34.63 3.48 7.74
CA ARG A 311 -35.67 4.52 7.68
C ARG A 311 -35.45 5.52 6.54
N LEU A 312 -34.26 5.54 5.92
CA LEU A 312 -33.94 6.39 4.77
C LEU A 312 -34.59 5.84 3.49
N THR A 313 -35.91 5.80 3.46
CA THR A 313 -36.69 5.12 2.40
C THR A 313 -36.60 5.80 1.03
N ALA A 314 -36.19 7.07 0.97
CA ALA A 314 -35.90 7.80 -0.26
C ALA A 314 -34.48 7.54 -0.81
N LEU A 315 -33.60 6.88 -0.05
CA LEU A 315 -32.19 6.72 -0.41
C LEU A 315 -32.05 5.86 -1.66
N ARG A 316 -31.41 6.42 -2.69
CA ARG A 316 -31.17 5.79 -3.99
C ARG A 316 -29.72 5.39 -4.19
N LYS A 317 -28.78 6.15 -3.62
CA LYS A 317 -27.35 5.84 -3.67
C LYS A 317 -26.73 5.85 -2.29
N LEU A 318 -25.99 4.79 -1.97
CA LEU A 318 -25.22 4.68 -0.75
C LEU A 318 -23.80 4.23 -1.08
N SER A 319 -22.82 5.05 -0.71
CA SER A 319 -21.39 4.81 -0.90
C SER A 319 -20.71 4.71 0.46
N LEU A 320 -20.10 3.55 0.73
CA LEU A 320 -19.39 3.20 1.96
C LEU A 320 -18.01 2.52 1.74
N PRO A 321 -17.33 2.65 0.58
CA PRO A 321 -16.09 1.93 0.37
C PRO A 321 -14.96 2.43 1.27
N HIS A 322 -13.95 1.59 1.51
CA HIS A 322 -12.81 1.91 2.38
C HIS A 322 -13.23 2.29 3.81
N ASN A 323 -13.90 1.34 4.46
CA ASN A 323 -14.27 1.40 5.87
C ASN A 323 -13.93 0.04 6.53
N ALA A 324 -14.39 -0.19 7.76
CA ALA A 324 -14.18 -1.43 8.51
C ALA A 324 -15.51 -2.13 8.87
N LEU A 325 -16.54 -2.00 8.01
CA LEU A 325 -17.86 -2.55 8.28
C LEU A 325 -17.81 -4.08 8.30
N ARG A 326 -18.20 -4.69 9.42
CA ARG A 326 -18.24 -6.16 9.58
C ARG A 326 -19.60 -6.77 9.27
N MET A 327 -20.66 -5.98 9.44
CA MET A 327 -22.04 -6.41 9.19
C MET A 327 -22.94 -5.24 8.82
N LEU A 328 -24.05 -5.55 8.15
CA LEU A 328 -25.15 -4.60 7.92
C LEU A 328 -26.28 -4.86 8.93
N PRO A 329 -26.97 -3.82 9.41
CA PRO A 329 -28.05 -3.96 10.40
C PRO A 329 -29.23 -4.76 9.85
N THR A 330 -29.99 -5.40 10.74
CA THR A 330 -31.12 -6.28 10.36
C THR A 330 -32.21 -5.56 9.56
N GLY A 331 -32.37 -4.24 9.74
CA GLY A 331 -33.31 -3.40 8.98
C GLY A 331 -32.78 -2.85 7.65
N PHE A 332 -31.56 -3.20 7.23
CA PHE A 332 -30.91 -2.60 6.04
C PHE A 332 -31.73 -2.77 4.75
N GLY A 333 -32.43 -3.90 4.59
CA GLY A 333 -33.31 -4.15 3.44
C GLY A 333 -34.52 -3.21 3.30
N LEU A 334 -34.81 -2.38 4.31
CA LEU A 334 -35.90 -1.40 4.27
C LEU A 334 -35.58 -0.16 3.40
N LEU A 335 -34.35 -0.04 2.90
CA LEU A 335 -33.94 0.95 1.89
C LEU A 335 -34.58 0.66 0.52
N SER A 336 -35.91 0.70 0.46
CA SER A 336 -36.71 0.19 -0.67
C SER A 336 -36.51 0.92 -2.00
N SER A 337 -36.00 2.16 -1.96
CA SER A 337 -35.67 2.97 -3.15
C SER A 337 -34.21 2.83 -3.60
N LEU A 338 -33.39 2.01 -2.92
CA LEU A 338 -31.96 1.91 -3.20
C LEU A 338 -31.69 1.33 -4.59
N VAL A 339 -30.97 2.08 -5.41
CA VAL A 339 -30.62 1.73 -6.80
C VAL A 339 -29.16 1.38 -6.94
N ALA A 340 -28.26 2.06 -6.21
CA ALA A 340 -26.84 1.80 -6.22
C ALA A 340 -26.28 1.68 -4.80
N LEU A 341 -25.51 0.63 -4.56
CA LEU A 341 -24.82 0.37 -3.31
C LEU A 341 -23.36 0.03 -3.59
N ASP A 342 -22.45 0.84 -3.06
CA ASP A 342 -21.03 0.51 -2.99
C ASP A 342 -20.62 0.33 -1.53
N ILE A 343 -20.21 -0.89 -1.18
CA ILE A 343 -19.72 -1.29 0.14
C ILE A 343 -18.39 -2.05 0.00
N SER A 344 -17.63 -1.75 -1.05
CA SER A 344 -16.33 -2.39 -1.32
C SER A 344 -15.27 -2.02 -0.26
N HIS A 345 -14.16 -2.75 -0.17
CA HIS A 345 -13.08 -2.49 0.80
C HIS A 345 -13.62 -2.35 2.24
N ASN A 346 -14.30 -3.40 2.72
CA ASN A 346 -14.82 -3.55 4.07
C ASN A 346 -14.57 -4.99 4.57
N GLU A 347 -15.06 -5.33 5.77
CA GLU A 347 -14.87 -6.63 6.43
C GLU A 347 -16.17 -7.45 6.50
N LEU A 348 -17.11 -7.26 5.57
CA LEU A 348 -18.45 -7.85 5.66
C LEU A 348 -18.39 -9.37 5.66
N ALA A 349 -19.00 -10.00 6.67
CA ALA A 349 -19.07 -11.46 6.77
C ALA A 349 -20.26 -12.04 5.98
N ALA A 350 -21.40 -11.36 5.99
CA ALA A 350 -22.66 -11.88 5.46
C ALA A 350 -23.70 -10.76 5.25
N PHE A 351 -24.71 -11.01 4.41
CA PHE A 351 -25.89 -10.14 4.33
C PHE A 351 -26.91 -10.45 5.43
N PRO A 352 -27.66 -9.43 5.90
CA PRO A 352 -28.82 -9.65 6.77
C PRO A 352 -29.97 -10.27 5.95
N ALA A 353 -30.86 -11.01 6.62
CA ALA A 353 -32.01 -11.66 5.96
C ALA A 353 -32.93 -10.68 5.20
N SER A 354 -32.98 -9.42 5.61
CA SER A 354 -33.75 -8.37 4.94
C SER A 354 -33.15 -7.93 3.61
N PHE A 355 -31.89 -8.23 3.30
CA PHE A 355 -31.18 -7.68 2.13
C PHE A 355 -31.90 -7.98 0.79
N SER A 356 -32.57 -9.13 0.68
CA SER A 356 -33.38 -9.50 -0.49
C SER A 356 -34.63 -8.61 -0.71
N LEU A 357 -34.96 -7.71 0.21
CA LEU A 357 -36.03 -6.71 0.05
C LEU A 357 -35.63 -5.54 -0.86
N LEU A 358 -34.34 -5.40 -1.20
CA LEU A 358 -33.79 -4.36 -2.08
C LEU A 358 -34.12 -4.64 -3.56
N THR A 359 -35.41 -4.70 -3.89
CA THR A 359 -35.91 -5.11 -5.22
C THR A 359 -35.63 -4.10 -6.33
N GLN A 360 -35.29 -2.85 -5.99
CA GLN A 360 -34.93 -1.79 -6.95
C GLN A 360 -33.42 -1.67 -7.19
N LEU A 361 -32.59 -2.47 -6.50
CA LEU A 361 -31.14 -2.39 -6.58
C LEU A 361 -30.66 -2.81 -7.98
N GLN A 362 -29.99 -1.89 -8.67
CA GLN A 362 -29.46 -2.08 -10.02
C GLN A 362 -27.94 -2.26 -10.02
N THR A 363 -27.22 -1.59 -9.13
CA THR A 363 -25.76 -1.68 -9.01
C THR A 363 -25.36 -2.07 -7.60
N LEU A 364 -24.54 -3.12 -7.49
CA LEU A 364 -23.99 -3.61 -6.23
C LEU A 364 -22.49 -3.84 -6.37
N ASN A 365 -21.68 -3.11 -5.59
CA ASN A 365 -20.25 -3.32 -5.49
C ASN A 365 -19.88 -3.83 -4.09
N LEU A 366 -19.33 -5.05 -4.05
CA LEU A 366 -18.91 -5.78 -2.86
C LEU A 366 -17.40 -6.04 -2.84
N GLY A 367 -16.66 -5.47 -3.79
CA GLY A 367 -15.25 -5.79 -3.99
C GLY A 367 -14.43 -5.70 -2.70
N PHE A 368 -13.40 -6.52 -2.53
CA PHE A 368 -12.50 -6.51 -1.38
C PHE A 368 -13.15 -6.79 -0.01
N ASN A 369 -14.32 -7.44 0.04
CA ASN A 369 -14.87 -8.03 1.27
C ASN A 369 -14.44 -9.51 1.39
N ARG A 370 -13.19 -9.76 1.82
CA ARG A 370 -12.58 -11.10 1.80
C ARG A 370 -13.21 -12.12 2.77
N SER A 371 -13.82 -11.64 3.86
CA SER A 371 -14.50 -12.46 4.87
C SER A 371 -15.91 -12.89 4.45
N MET A 372 -16.39 -12.41 3.30
CA MET A 372 -17.79 -12.54 2.92
C MET A 372 -18.15 -13.94 2.45
N GLN A 373 -19.08 -14.59 3.16
CA GLN A 373 -19.56 -15.94 2.83
C GLN A 373 -20.69 -15.92 1.81
N LEU A 374 -20.40 -15.52 0.57
CA LEU A 374 -21.42 -15.39 -0.48
C LEU A 374 -22.09 -16.71 -0.90
N HIS A 375 -21.52 -17.86 -0.58
CA HIS A 375 -22.05 -19.19 -0.94
C HIS A 375 -23.08 -19.74 0.04
N CYS A 376 -23.19 -19.18 1.25
CA CYS A 376 -24.06 -19.70 2.31
C CYS A 376 -25.42 -19.00 2.37
N GLN A 377 -25.72 -18.10 1.42
CA GLN A 377 -26.91 -17.26 1.42
C GLN A 377 -27.56 -17.25 0.03
N GLU A 378 -28.88 -17.47 -0.02
CA GLU A 378 -29.67 -17.25 -1.24
C GLU A 378 -30.18 -15.80 -1.26
N LEU A 379 -29.86 -15.07 -2.33
CA LEU A 379 -30.31 -13.70 -2.53
C LEU A 379 -31.23 -13.59 -3.74
N HIS A 380 -32.28 -12.77 -3.61
CA HIS A 380 -33.20 -12.48 -4.69
C HIS A 380 -33.19 -10.98 -5.00
N LEU A 381 -32.48 -10.59 -6.07
CA LEU A 381 -32.32 -9.20 -6.51
C LEU A 381 -32.78 -9.07 -7.98
N PRO A 382 -34.11 -8.93 -8.23
CA PRO A 382 -34.69 -9.07 -9.56
C PRO A 382 -34.29 -7.95 -10.54
N SER A 383 -33.91 -6.78 -10.05
CA SER A 383 -33.54 -5.62 -10.88
C SER A 383 -32.04 -5.43 -11.05
N LEU A 384 -31.19 -6.32 -10.52
CA LEU A 384 -29.75 -6.11 -10.50
C LEU A 384 -29.17 -6.20 -11.92
N GLU A 385 -28.54 -5.11 -12.36
CA GLU A 385 -27.92 -4.98 -13.68
C GLU A 385 -26.39 -5.07 -13.63
N SER A 386 -25.76 -4.64 -12.54
CA SER A 386 -24.31 -4.66 -12.36
C SER A 386 -23.93 -5.21 -10.99
N LEU A 387 -23.06 -6.23 -10.99
CA LEU A 387 -22.51 -6.84 -9.78
C LEU A 387 -20.98 -6.86 -9.85
N ASP A 388 -20.33 -6.34 -8.82
CA ASP A 388 -18.90 -6.48 -8.58
C ASP A 388 -18.64 -7.22 -7.27
N VAL A 389 -17.90 -8.33 -7.38
CA VAL A 389 -17.47 -9.21 -6.27
C VAL A 389 -15.98 -9.54 -6.41
N SER A 390 -15.19 -8.56 -6.85
CA SER A 390 -13.75 -8.69 -7.00
C SER A 390 -13.05 -8.86 -5.65
N CYS A 391 -11.94 -9.59 -5.58
CA CYS A 391 -11.15 -9.74 -4.34
C CYS A 391 -11.96 -10.25 -3.13
N CYS A 392 -12.99 -11.07 -3.34
CA CYS A 392 -13.85 -11.63 -2.28
C CYS A 392 -13.46 -13.08 -1.91
N SER A 393 -12.26 -13.53 -2.28
CA SER A 393 -11.76 -14.89 -2.03
C SER A 393 -12.66 -16.01 -2.60
N LEU A 394 -13.38 -15.75 -3.70
CA LEU A 394 -14.33 -16.70 -4.26
C LEU A 394 -13.63 -17.88 -4.94
N LYS A 395 -13.95 -19.11 -4.51
CA LYS A 395 -13.54 -20.35 -5.17
C LYS A 395 -14.49 -20.79 -6.29
N SER A 396 -15.74 -20.35 -6.21
CA SER A 396 -16.79 -20.55 -7.22
C SER A 396 -17.69 -19.32 -7.28
N VAL A 397 -18.48 -19.20 -8.35
CA VAL A 397 -19.53 -18.17 -8.45
C VAL A 397 -20.74 -18.65 -7.63
N PRO A 398 -21.29 -17.84 -6.71
CA PRO A 398 -22.45 -18.23 -5.90
C PRO A 398 -23.71 -18.56 -6.74
N ASP A 399 -24.48 -19.56 -6.31
CA ASP A 399 -25.63 -20.06 -7.07
C ASP A 399 -26.73 -19.01 -7.31
N TRP A 400 -26.95 -18.09 -6.37
CA TRP A 400 -27.97 -17.04 -6.53
C TRP A 400 -27.62 -16.02 -7.63
N VAL A 401 -26.35 -15.90 -8.04
CA VAL A 401 -25.94 -15.08 -9.19
C VAL A 401 -26.59 -15.59 -10.47
N ALA A 402 -26.86 -16.89 -10.56
CA ALA A 402 -27.60 -17.50 -11.66
C ALA A 402 -29.06 -17.02 -11.75
N GLY A 403 -29.66 -16.61 -10.62
CA GLY A 403 -31.03 -16.12 -10.55
C GLY A 403 -31.20 -14.66 -10.98
N LEU A 404 -30.11 -13.94 -11.29
CA LEU A 404 -30.12 -12.52 -11.64
C LEU A 404 -30.46 -12.29 -13.11
N THR A 405 -31.76 -12.36 -13.44
CA THR A 405 -32.24 -12.30 -14.83
C THR A 405 -31.98 -10.98 -15.58
N CYS A 406 -31.70 -9.89 -14.86
CA CYS A 406 -31.43 -8.57 -15.44
C CYS A 406 -29.93 -8.21 -15.55
N LEU A 407 -29.03 -9.11 -15.13
CA LEU A 407 -27.61 -8.83 -14.99
C LEU A 407 -26.93 -8.58 -16.36
N LYS A 408 -26.43 -7.36 -16.57
CA LYS A 408 -25.72 -6.89 -17.77
C LYS A 408 -24.21 -6.89 -17.58
N LYS A 409 -23.72 -6.58 -16.38
CA LYS A 409 -22.29 -6.51 -16.03
C LYS A 409 -21.97 -7.37 -14.82
N LEU A 410 -20.97 -8.24 -14.95
CA LEU A 410 -20.46 -9.06 -13.86
C LEU A 410 -18.93 -8.94 -13.77
N THR A 411 -18.45 -8.54 -12.60
CA THR A 411 -17.03 -8.32 -12.31
C THR A 411 -16.60 -9.24 -11.17
N LEU A 412 -15.61 -10.10 -11.44
CA LEU A 412 -15.15 -11.21 -10.59
C LEU A 412 -13.62 -11.19 -10.45
N GLN A 413 -12.99 -10.03 -10.54
CA GLN A 413 -11.53 -9.91 -10.65
C GLN A 413 -10.82 -10.43 -9.39
N VAL A 414 -9.61 -10.95 -9.55
CA VAL A 414 -8.70 -11.32 -8.45
C VAL A 414 -9.40 -12.22 -7.41
N ASN A 415 -10.01 -13.28 -7.89
CA ASN A 415 -10.59 -14.34 -7.06
C ASN A 415 -9.84 -15.67 -7.31
N PHE A 416 -10.28 -16.75 -6.69
CA PHE A 416 -9.71 -18.10 -6.83
C PHE A 416 -10.53 -18.97 -7.78
N LEU A 417 -11.21 -18.38 -8.77
CA LEU A 417 -12.05 -19.12 -9.71
C LEU A 417 -11.17 -19.90 -10.71
N THR A 418 -11.30 -21.23 -10.71
CA THR A 418 -10.62 -22.11 -11.68
C THR A 418 -11.48 -22.43 -12.89
N ALA A 419 -12.80 -22.27 -12.77
CA ALA A 419 -13.79 -22.44 -13.83
C ALA A 419 -15.04 -21.58 -13.55
N LEU A 420 -15.82 -21.33 -14.60
CA LEU A 420 -17.19 -20.82 -14.46
C LEU A 420 -18.15 -22.02 -14.47
N PRO A 421 -19.19 -22.06 -13.62
CA PRO A 421 -20.11 -23.20 -13.54
C PRO A 421 -20.74 -23.57 -14.90
N GLU A 422 -20.68 -24.85 -15.29
CA GLU A 422 -21.28 -25.37 -16.55
C GLU A 422 -22.74 -25.84 -16.39
N GLY A 423 -23.31 -25.75 -15.18
CA GLY A 423 -24.64 -26.27 -14.86
C GLY A 423 -25.80 -25.48 -15.49
N PRO A 424 -27.04 -26.04 -15.47
CA PRO A 424 -28.24 -25.43 -16.07
C PRO A 424 -28.63 -24.07 -15.47
N TYR A 425 -28.01 -23.70 -14.34
CA TYR A 425 -28.26 -22.47 -13.59
C TYR A 425 -27.50 -21.27 -14.18
N LEU A 426 -26.25 -21.41 -14.61
CA LEU A 426 -25.53 -20.36 -15.33
C LEU A 426 -25.75 -20.48 -16.84
N ARG A 427 -27.02 -20.39 -17.27
CA ARG A 427 -27.27 -19.88 -18.62
C ARG A 427 -26.93 -18.39 -18.59
N LEU A 428 -25.66 -18.05 -18.83
CA LEU A 428 -25.23 -16.69 -19.21
C LEU A 428 -25.96 -16.18 -20.49
N ALA A 429 -26.87 -16.99 -21.06
CA ALA A 429 -27.78 -16.69 -22.15
C ALA A 429 -28.83 -15.59 -21.87
N GLY A 430 -28.66 -14.81 -20.79
CA GLY A 430 -29.45 -13.61 -20.49
C GLY A 430 -28.92 -12.34 -21.17
N PRO A 431 -29.19 -11.14 -20.60
CA PRO A 431 -28.74 -9.85 -21.11
C PRO A 431 -27.27 -9.50 -20.81
N LEU A 432 -26.46 -10.44 -20.30
CA LEU A 432 -25.07 -10.18 -19.91
C LEU A 432 -24.25 -9.70 -21.11
N SER A 433 -23.81 -8.44 -21.06
CA SER A 433 -23.03 -7.77 -22.09
C SER A 433 -21.57 -7.60 -21.71
N GLU A 434 -21.25 -7.59 -20.41
CA GLU A 434 -19.89 -7.41 -19.92
C GLU A 434 -19.53 -8.44 -18.84
N LEU A 435 -18.43 -9.15 -19.05
CA LEU A 435 -17.87 -10.09 -18.08
C LEU A 435 -16.39 -9.79 -17.86
N CYS A 436 -16.00 -9.56 -16.60
CA CYS A 436 -14.63 -9.30 -16.22
C CYS A 436 -14.17 -10.31 -15.16
N VAL A 437 -13.12 -11.07 -15.47
CA VAL A 437 -12.62 -12.18 -14.64
C VAL A 437 -11.09 -12.12 -14.48
N ILE A 438 -10.52 -10.92 -14.55
CA ILE A 438 -9.08 -10.64 -14.48
C ILE A 438 -8.39 -11.38 -13.32
N GLN A 439 -7.16 -11.86 -13.53
CA GLN A 439 -6.29 -12.47 -12.51
C GLN A 439 -6.91 -13.64 -11.72
N ASN A 440 -7.81 -14.41 -12.34
CA ASN A 440 -8.31 -15.67 -11.79
C ASN A 440 -7.50 -16.87 -12.32
N PRO A 441 -7.33 -17.95 -11.53
CA PRO A 441 -6.57 -19.14 -11.92
C PRO A 441 -7.31 -20.08 -12.88
N PHE A 442 -7.95 -19.57 -13.94
CA PHE A 442 -8.61 -20.39 -14.95
C PHE A 442 -7.63 -21.32 -15.66
N LEU A 443 -7.97 -22.61 -15.76
CA LEU A 443 -7.18 -23.61 -16.48
C LEU A 443 -7.54 -23.73 -17.96
N GLU A 444 -8.82 -23.50 -18.29
CA GLU A 444 -9.36 -23.61 -19.64
C GLU A 444 -10.26 -22.40 -19.95
N PHE A 445 -10.40 -22.05 -21.23
CA PHE A 445 -11.36 -21.04 -21.66
C PHE A 445 -12.77 -21.43 -21.21
N PRO A 446 -13.49 -20.58 -20.45
CA PRO A 446 -14.76 -20.97 -19.85
C PRO A 446 -15.83 -21.20 -20.93
N ARG A 447 -16.10 -22.48 -21.22
CA ARG A 447 -17.00 -22.91 -22.28
C ARG A 447 -18.41 -22.36 -22.13
N VAL A 448 -18.86 -22.11 -20.89
CA VAL A 448 -20.18 -21.51 -20.59
C VAL A 448 -20.40 -20.17 -21.30
N VAL A 449 -19.32 -19.41 -21.59
CA VAL A 449 -19.39 -18.11 -22.26
C VAL A 449 -19.92 -18.22 -23.70
N ARG A 450 -19.79 -19.39 -24.35
CA ARG A 450 -20.37 -19.65 -25.69
C ARG A 450 -21.90 -19.52 -25.73
N HIS A 451 -22.56 -19.63 -24.58
CA HIS A 451 -24.01 -19.49 -24.46
C HIS A 451 -24.44 -18.03 -24.20
N ALA A 452 -23.50 -17.12 -23.93
CA ALA A 452 -23.75 -15.71 -23.69
C ALA A 452 -23.88 -14.92 -25.01
N SER A 453 -25.01 -15.11 -25.70
CA SER A 453 -25.24 -14.54 -27.03
C SER A 453 -25.21 -12.99 -27.10
N ASN A 454 -25.36 -12.30 -25.96
CA ASN A 454 -25.31 -10.84 -25.85
C ASN A 454 -23.95 -10.30 -25.37
N LEU A 455 -22.98 -11.17 -25.06
CA LEU A 455 -21.71 -10.75 -24.49
C LEU A 455 -20.92 -9.91 -25.49
N TYR A 456 -20.73 -8.63 -25.16
CA TYR A 456 -20.08 -7.63 -25.99
C TYR A 456 -18.61 -7.45 -25.59
N ARG A 457 -18.32 -7.52 -24.28
CA ARG A 457 -16.97 -7.37 -23.70
C ARG A 457 -16.64 -8.52 -22.75
N LEU A 458 -15.49 -9.14 -22.97
CA LEU A 458 -14.90 -10.14 -22.08
C LEU A 458 -13.47 -9.72 -21.72
N ASN A 459 -13.18 -9.57 -20.44
CA ASN A 459 -11.82 -9.28 -19.99
C ASN A 459 -11.32 -10.39 -19.06
N MET A 460 -10.28 -11.10 -19.52
CA MET A 460 -9.60 -12.19 -18.81
C MET A 460 -8.11 -11.90 -18.63
N SER A 461 -7.73 -10.63 -18.59
CA SER A 461 -6.33 -10.23 -18.43
C SER A 461 -5.73 -10.82 -17.14
N GLY A 462 -4.48 -11.25 -17.15
CA GLY A 462 -3.79 -11.82 -16.00
C GLY A 462 -4.25 -13.22 -15.58
N CYS A 463 -5.17 -13.87 -16.31
CA CYS A 463 -5.51 -15.28 -16.13
C CYS A 463 -4.39 -16.18 -16.68
N LYS A 464 -3.25 -16.19 -16.00
CA LYS A 464 -1.97 -16.76 -16.49
C LYS A 464 -2.00 -18.25 -16.85
N ARG A 465 -2.97 -19.01 -16.33
CA ARG A 465 -3.12 -20.46 -16.56
C ARG A 465 -4.07 -20.82 -17.70
N LEU A 466 -4.66 -19.83 -18.35
CA LEU A 466 -5.69 -20.04 -19.35
C LEU A 466 -5.10 -20.69 -20.60
N LEU A 467 -5.33 -22.00 -20.77
CA LEU A 467 -5.08 -22.66 -22.04
C LEU A 467 -6.18 -22.22 -23.01
N LEU A 468 -5.82 -21.37 -23.97
CA LEU A 468 -6.79 -20.68 -24.83
C LEU A 468 -7.64 -21.67 -25.65
N PHE A 469 -7.08 -22.78 -26.18
CA PHE A 469 -7.84 -23.79 -26.95
C PHE A 469 -7.18 -25.18 -26.95
N LYS A 470 -7.95 -26.26 -26.70
CA LYS A 470 -7.59 -27.60 -27.22
C LYS A 470 -7.73 -27.62 -28.75
N GLU A 471 -7.07 -28.54 -29.46
CA GLU A 471 -6.98 -28.56 -30.93
C GLU A 471 -8.33 -28.48 -31.68
N ASP A 472 -9.45 -28.87 -31.07
CA ASP A 472 -10.81 -28.81 -31.62
C ASP A 472 -11.66 -27.58 -31.17
N GLU A 473 -11.13 -26.67 -30.35
CA GLU A 473 -11.92 -25.62 -29.68
C GLU A 473 -11.79 -24.20 -30.26
N SER A 474 -10.92 -24.00 -31.26
CA SER A 474 -10.72 -22.70 -31.93
C SER A 474 -12.00 -22.10 -32.55
N MET A 475 -13.07 -22.90 -32.66
CA MET A 475 -14.40 -22.47 -33.13
C MET A 475 -15.31 -21.87 -32.05
N ILE A 476 -14.93 -21.85 -30.77
CA ILE A 476 -15.77 -21.29 -29.69
C ILE A 476 -16.09 -19.80 -29.93
N LEU A 477 -15.12 -19.02 -30.44
CA LEU A 477 -15.31 -17.60 -30.79
C LEU A 477 -16.30 -17.42 -31.96
N ASN A 478 -16.38 -18.38 -32.88
CA ASN A 478 -17.36 -18.38 -33.98
C ASN A 478 -18.81 -18.54 -33.48
N HIS A 479 -18.99 -19.01 -32.24
CA HIS A 479 -20.28 -19.12 -31.58
C HIS A 479 -20.60 -17.91 -30.68
N MET A 480 -19.77 -16.86 -30.69
CA MET A 480 -19.97 -15.61 -29.95
C MET A 480 -20.09 -14.39 -30.90
N PRO A 481 -21.18 -14.29 -31.70
CA PRO A 481 -21.30 -13.27 -32.76
C PRO A 481 -21.40 -11.83 -32.25
N SER A 482 -21.70 -11.61 -30.97
CA SER A 482 -21.85 -10.28 -30.36
C SER A 482 -20.58 -9.76 -29.70
N LEU A 483 -19.57 -10.62 -29.48
CA LEU A 483 -18.32 -10.23 -28.82
C LEU A 483 -17.54 -9.27 -29.74
N ARG A 484 -17.15 -8.11 -29.20
CA ARG A 484 -16.39 -7.06 -29.93
C ARG A 484 -15.09 -6.68 -29.22
N HIS A 485 -15.03 -6.89 -27.91
CA HIS A 485 -13.86 -6.59 -27.08
C HIS A 485 -13.48 -7.83 -26.27
N LEU A 486 -12.27 -8.35 -26.51
CA LEU A 486 -11.68 -9.47 -25.79
C LEU A 486 -10.29 -9.06 -25.30
N ASP A 487 -10.17 -8.85 -23.99
CA ASP A 487 -8.90 -8.46 -23.36
C ASP A 487 -8.24 -9.68 -22.70
N LEU A 488 -7.03 -10.03 -23.18
CA LEU A 488 -6.25 -11.19 -22.73
C LEU A 488 -4.85 -10.78 -22.24
N TRP A 489 -4.65 -9.53 -21.84
CA TRP A 489 -3.33 -9.03 -21.46
C TRP A 489 -2.73 -9.84 -20.31
N GLY A 490 -1.50 -10.33 -20.42
CA GLY A 490 -0.86 -11.11 -19.35
C GLY A 490 -1.43 -12.52 -19.14
N VAL A 491 -2.27 -13.00 -20.07
CA VAL A 491 -2.47 -14.44 -20.29
C VAL A 491 -1.23 -14.99 -20.99
N ASP A 492 -0.79 -16.21 -20.65
CA ASP A 492 0.41 -16.81 -21.23
C ASP A 492 0.20 -17.14 -22.72
N MET A 493 0.56 -16.18 -23.58
CA MET A 493 0.50 -16.32 -25.04
C MET A 493 1.67 -17.12 -25.62
N TRP A 494 2.67 -17.51 -24.81
CA TRP A 494 3.83 -18.27 -25.24
C TRP A 494 3.45 -19.65 -25.81
N GLU A 495 2.44 -20.30 -25.24
CA GLU A 495 1.85 -21.57 -25.73
C GLU A 495 1.39 -21.50 -27.19
N LEU A 496 0.86 -20.35 -27.65
CA LEU A 496 0.37 -20.15 -29.02
C LEU A 496 1.49 -19.91 -30.04
N SER A 497 2.72 -19.65 -29.58
CA SER A 497 3.90 -19.44 -30.44
C SER A 497 4.65 -20.74 -30.77
N ARG A 498 4.24 -21.89 -30.20
CA ARG A 498 4.88 -23.19 -30.42
C ARG A 498 4.58 -23.78 -31.82
N PRO A 499 5.53 -24.54 -32.42
CA PRO A 499 5.31 -25.24 -33.69
C PRO A 499 4.11 -26.20 -33.61
N GLY A 500 3.14 -26.04 -34.50
CA GLY A 500 1.89 -26.83 -34.53
C GLY A 500 0.62 -26.08 -34.12
N LYS A 501 0.74 -24.90 -33.50
CA LYS A 501 -0.41 -24.08 -33.02
C LYS A 501 -0.73 -22.87 -33.92
N ALA A 502 -0.03 -22.71 -35.05
CA ALA A 502 -0.19 -21.58 -35.98
C ALA A 502 -1.63 -21.39 -36.51
N ALA A 503 -2.40 -22.48 -36.66
CA ALA A 503 -3.79 -22.42 -37.07
C ALA A 503 -4.70 -21.76 -36.01
N GLN A 504 -4.37 -21.86 -34.73
CA GLN A 504 -5.13 -21.25 -33.62
C GLN A 504 -4.86 -19.75 -33.52
N LEU A 505 -3.60 -19.33 -33.69
CA LEU A 505 -3.23 -17.91 -33.78
C LEU A 505 -3.89 -17.25 -35.00
N ALA A 506 -3.86 -17.93 -36.16
CA ALA A 506 -4.53 -17.47 -37.38
C ALA A 506 -6.05 -17.36 -37.20
N ALA A 507 -6.69 -18.28 -36.48
CA ALA A 507 -8.13 -18.21 -36.18
C ALA A 507 -8.46 -17.02 -35.24
N LEU A 508 -7.60 -16.72 -34.27
CA LEU A 508 -7.75 -15.56 -33.38
C LEU A 508 -7.61 -14.22 -34.14
N GLU A 509 -6.60 -14.13 -35.02
CA GLU A 509 -6.38 -12.98 -35.90
C GLU A 509 -7.51 -12.81 -36.93
N GLN A 510 -8.03 -13.93 -37.46
CA GLN A 510 -9.16 -13.95 -38.37
C GLN A 510 -10.46 -13.48 -37.68
N TRP A 511 -10.70 -13.90 -36.43
CA TRP A 511 -11.81 -13.42 -35.62
C TRP A 511 -11.66 -11.92 -35.27
N ALA A 512 -10.45 -11.46 -34.92
CA ALA A 512 -10.19 -10.07 -34.57
C ALA A 512 -10.28 -9.11 -35.77
N GLY A 513 -10.29 -9.62 -37.01
CA GLY A 513 -10.43 -8.83 -38.24
C GLY A 513 -9.22 -7.94 -38.56
N ARG A 514 -8.11 -8.10 -37.83
CA ARG A 514 -6.84 -7.38 -37.97
C ARG A 514 -5.73 -8.17 -37.28
N PRO A 515 -4.47 -8.12 -37.77
CA PRO A 515 -3.35 -8.68 -37.00
C PRO A 515 -3.32 -8.02 -35.63
N LEU A 516 -3.25 -8.83 -34.58
CA LEU A 516 -3.12 -8.36 -33.20
C LEU A 516 -1.73 -7.71 -33.07
N GLY A 517 -1.68 -6.42 -33.40
CA GLY A 517 -0.45 -5.65 -33.54
C GLY A 517 0.36 -5.61 -32.25
N ASN A 518 1.54 -6.21 -32.32
CA ASN A 518 2.78 -5.84 -31.64
C ASN A 518 2.63 -5.22 -30.23
N LEU A 519 2.15 -6.01 -29.27
CA LEU A 519 2.26 -5.72 -27.83
C LEU A 519 3.70 -5.36 -27.37
N PRO A 520 4.78 -5.93 -27.97
CA PRO A 520 6.15 -5.51 -27.67
C PRO A 520 6.44 -4.04 -28.06
N ALA A 521 5.77 -3.48 -29.07
CA ALA A 521 6.00 -2.12 -29.53
C ALA A 521 5.34 -1.06 -28.64
N LEU A 522 4.24 -1.39 -27.95
CA LEU A 522 3.57 -0.46 -27.03
C LEU A 522 4.30 -0.37 -25.67
N ILE A 523 4.82 -1.49 -25.18
CA ILE A 523 5.75 -1.55 -24.04
C ILE A 523 7.05 -0.84 -24.40
N SER A 524 7.56 -1.05 -25.62
CA SER A 524 8.71 -0.32 -26.15
C SER A 524 8.46 1.18 -26.28
N ALA A 525 7.25 1.63 -26.64
CA ALA A 525 6.92 3.06 -26.75
C ALA A 525 6.73 3.78 -25.41
N LEU A 526 6.23 3.08 -24.37
CA LEU A 526 6.15 3.60 -23.00
C LEU A 526 7.53 3.64 -22.34
N ASN A 527 8.36 2.62 -22.59
CA ASN A 527 9.76 2.63 -22.17
C ASN A 527 10.56 3.72 -22.90
N GLN A 528 10.36 3.92 -24.21
CA GLN A 528 11.03 4.96 -24.99
C GLN A 528 10.73 6.39 -24.54
N ARG A 529 9.55 6.66 -23.96
CA ARG A 529 9.22 7.97 -23.39
C ARG A 529 9.93 8.20 -22.06
N CYS A 530 10.06 7.15 -21.26
CA CYS A 530 10.87 7.13 -20.04
C CYS A 530 12.37 7.25 -20.37
N ASP A 531 12.83 6.59 -21.44
CA ASP A 531 14.21 6.66 -21.92
C ASP A 531 14.55 8.04 -22.50
N ALA A 532 13.61 8.73 -23.16
CA ALA A 532 13.81 10.09 -23.66
C ALA A 532 13.95 11.12 -22.53
N ASP A 533 13.17 10.98 -21.45
CA ASP A 533 13.31 11.83 -20.24
C ASP A 533 14.56 11.46 -19.43
N ARG A 534 14.94 10.16 -19.38
CA ARG A 534 16.22 9.69 -18.78
C ARG A 534 17.44 10.20 -19.53
N GLN A 535 17.41 10.18 -20.86
CA GLN A 535 18.51 10.65 -21.71
C GLN A 535 18.68 12.18 -21.62
N ALA A 536 17.59 12.92 -21.45
CA ALA A 536 17.63 14.35 -21.15
C ALA A 536 18.20 14.68 -19.76
N CYS A 537 17.95 13.83 -18.74
CA CYS A 537 18.56 13.93 -17.40
C CYS A 537 20.06 13.57 -17.41
N TRP A 538 20.44 12.52 -18.16
CA TRP A 538 21.82 12.07 -18.34
C TRP A 538 22.72 13.18 -18.91
N GLU A 539 22.26 13.87 -19.96
CA GLU A 539 23.01 14.94 -20.60
C GLU A 539 23.15 16.21 -19.74
N GLN A 540 22.37 16.34 -18.67
CA GLN A 540 22.38 17.51 -17.77
C GLN A 540 23.13 17.31 -16.45
N ASN A 541 23.19 16.08 -15.89
CA ASN A 541 23.63 15.88 -14.49
C ASN A 541 25.08 15.43 -14.29
N GLY A 542 25.73 14.83 -15.30
CA GLY A 542 27.15 14.45 -15.20
C GLY A 542 27.50 13.42 -14.11
N GLN A 543 26.51 12.70 -13.58
CA GLN A 543 26.67 11.66 -12.55
C GLN A 543 26.88 10.28 -13.20
N ASP A 544 27.99 9.62 -12.89
CA ASP A 544 28.37 8.31 -13.45
C ASP A 544 28.90 7.37 -12.36
N PHE A 545 28.52 6.09 -12.44
CA PHE A 545 29.11 5.03 -11.63
C PHE A 545 29.52 3.88 -12.54
N SER A 546 30.82 3.61 -12.63
CA SER A 546 31.39 2.72 -13.63
C SER A 546 32.64 1.98 -13.11
N PHE A 547 33.23 1.12 -13.95
CA PHE A 547 34.46 0.41 -13.64
C PHE A 547 35.60 0.87 -14.55
N ASN A 548 36.79 1.05 -13.99
CA ASN A 548 38.00 1.30 -14.77
C ASN A 548 39.24 0.75 -14.07
N ASP A 549 40.09 0.02 -14.81
CA ASP A 549 41.33 -0.59 -14.32
C ASP A 549 41.15 -1.34 -12.97
N ASP A 550 40.10 -2.17 -12.89
CA ASP A 550 39.71 -2.93 -11.69
C ASP A 550 39.45 -2.03 -10.46
N LYS A 551 38.84 -0.85 -10.68
CA LYS A 551 38.39 0.07 -9.62
C LYS A 551 36.96 0.52 -9.87
N PHE A 552 36.20 0.75 -8.80
CA PHE A 552 34.97 1.51 -8.89
C PHE A 552 35.30 2.96 -9.19
N MET A 553 34.50 3.57 -10.06
CA MET A 553 34.61 4.96 -10.45
C MET A 553 33.29 5.64 -10.13
N ILE A 554 33.35 6.80 -9.47
CA ILE A 554 32.21 7.69 -9.27
C ILE A 554 32.57 9.06 -9.80
N ASP A 555 31.82 9.56 -10.78
CA ASP A 555 32.05 10.84 -11.45
C ASP A 555 33.51 11.01 -11.95
N GLY A 556 34.06 9.94 -12.50
CA GLY A 556 35.43 9.86 -13.00
C GLY A 556 36.53 9.75 -11.94
N GLN A 557 36.19 9.69 -10.65
CA GLN A 557 37.13 9.51 -9.54
C GLN A 557 37.10 8.07 -9.02
N ALA A 558 38.26 7.55 -8.62
CA ALA A 558 38.32 6.22 -8.02
C ALA A 558 37.60 6.22 -6.66
N LEU A 559 36.71 5.25 -6.47
CA LEU A 559 35.96 5.02 -5.24
C LEU A 559 36.39 3.70 -4.62
N GLN A 560 36.63 3.71 -3.31
CA GLN A 560 36.68 2.51 -2.48
C GLN A 560 35.39 2.45 -1.68
N ILE A 561 34.57 1.42 -1.88
CA ILE A 561 33.30 1.28 -1.15
C ILE A 561 33.62 0.68 0.22
N ILE A 562 33.30 1.43 1.27
CA ILE A 562 33.34 0.98 2.66
C ILE A 562 31.91 1.08 3.17
N SER A 563 31.20 -0.02 3.02
CA SER A 563 29.76 -0.15 3.24
C SER A 563 29.46 -0.92 4.52
N GLY A 564 28.22 -0.82 4.99
CA GLY A 564 27.68 -1.66 6.03
C GLY A 564 26.24 -2.04 5.76
N SER A 565 25.88 -3.29 6.05
CA SER A 565 24.51 -3.77 5.92
C SER A 565 23.63 -3.27 7.07
N LEU A 566 22.51 -2.65 6.71
CA LEU A 566 21.41 -2.23 7.60
C LEU A 566 20.08 -2.63 6.97
N HIS A 567 19.25 -3.40 7.68
CA HIS A 567 17.95 -3.83 7.18
C HIS A 567 16.86 -2.89 7.69
N TYR A 568 16.28 -2.06 6.81
CA TYR A 568 15.30 -1.03 7.21
C TYR A 568 14.07 -1.65 7.90
N ASN A 569 13.68 -2.88 7.56
CA ASN A 569 12.57 -3.59 8.18
C ASN A 569 12.86 -4.08 9.62
N ARG A 570 14.13 -4.12 10.03
CA ARG A 570 14.57 -4.48 11.40
C ARG A 570 14.86 -3.26 12.27
N ILE A 571 14.60 -2.06 11.77
CA ILE A 571 14.81 -0.79 12.45
C ILE A 571 13.47 -0.04 12.46
N HIS A 572 13.02 0.42 13.63
CA HIS A 572 11.81 1.24 13.69
C HIS A 572 11.98 2.49 12.80
N PRO A 573 11.01 2.88 11.93
CA PRO A 573 11.20 3.95 10.95
C PRO A 573 11.70 5.29 11.51
N THR A 574 11.22 5.68 12.71
CA THR A 574 11.68 6.86 13.45
C THR A 574 13.19 6.87 13.74
N TYR A 575 13.85 5.70 13.71
CA TYR A 575 15.27 5.53 14.00
C TYR A 575 16.15 5.36 12.76
N TRP A 576 15.60 5.33 11.54
CA TRP A 576 16.42 5.21 10.34
C TRP A 576 17.50 6.29 10.24
N GLN A 577 17.13 7.56 10.46
CA GLN A 577 18.08 8.68 10.45
C GLN A 577 19.20 8.50 11.49
N ASP A 578 18.88 8.05 12.71
CA ASP A 578 19.89 7.81 13.75
C ASP A 578 20.82 6.65 13.37
N ARG A 579 20.28 5.50 12.93
CA ARG A 579 21.10 4.33 12.59
C ARG A 579 22.00 4.60 11.39
N LEU A 580 21.50 5.30 10.37
CA LEU A 580 22.29 5.74 9.21
C LEU A 580 23.36 6.76 9.61
N ALA A 581 23.05 7.71 10.49
CA ALA A 581 24.04 8.65 11.01
C ALA A 581 25.14 7.95 11.83
N ARG A 582 24.79 6.92 12.60
CA ARG A 582 25.77 6.08 13.32
C ARG A 582 26.66 5.30 12.37
N ALA A 583 26.09 4.69 11.33
CA ALA A 583 26.84 4.06 10.25
C ALA A 583 27.82 5.04 9.59
N ARG A 584 27.35 6.25 9.26
CA ARG A 584 28.20 7.34 8.74
C ARG A 584 29.31 7.73 9.71
N SER A 585 29.01 7.82 11.01
CA SER A 585 30.02 8.09 12.05
C SER A 585 31.00 6.93 12.26
N MET A 586 30.70 5.70 11.83
CA MET A 586 31.71 4.63 11.83
C MET A 586 32.81 4.87 10.78
N GLY A 587 32.54 5.74 9.79
CA GLY A 587 33.42 5.99 8.64
C GLY A 587 32.92 5.41 7.33
N LEU A 588 31.69 4.86 7.31
CA LEU A 588 31.09 4.30 6.10
C LEU A 588 30.74 5.39 5.09
N ASN A 589 30.94 5.09 3.80
CA ASN A 589 30.55 5.94 2.69
C ASN A 589 29.36 5.38 1.89
N ALA A 590 28.98 4.14 2.17
CA ALA A 590 27.82 3.48 1.60
C ALA A 590 27.10 2.62 2.64
N ILE A 591 25.88 2.21 2.34
CA ILE A 591 25.14 1.17 3.06
C ILE A 591 24.61 0.13 2.07
N GLN A 592 24.35 -1.06 2.58
CA GLN A 592 23.71 -2.13 1.84
C GLN A 592 22.39 -2.51 2.52
N THR A 593 21.34 -2.78 1.73
CA THR A 593 20.05 -3.21 2.29
C THR A 593 19.32 -4.19 1.40
N TYR A 594 18.66 -5.18 2.01
CA TYR A 594 17.76 -6.12 1.32
C TYR A 594 16.35 -5.54 1.16
N VAL A 595 15.60 -6.04 0.18
CA VAL A 595 14.16 -5.77 0.03
C VAL A 595 13.35 -7.06 0.25
N PRO A 596 12.75 -7.28 1.42
CA PRO A 596 11.96 -8.48 1.68
C PRO A 596 10.64 -8.46 0.91
N TRP A 597 10.48 -9.36 -0.06
CA TRP A 597 9.27 -9.44 -0.87
C TRP A 597 8.02 -9.72 -0.01
N ASN A 598 8.12 -10.61 0.97
CA ASN A 598 7.04 -10.94 1.90
C ASN A 598 6.55 -9.76 2.77
N LEU A 599 7.39 -8.76 3.02
CA LEU A 599 7.01 -7.54 3.72
C LEU A 599 6.20 -6.61 2.82
N HIS A 600 6.63 -6.47 1.57
CA HIS A 600 6.00 -5.58 0.59
C HIS A 600 4.79 -6.19 -0.08
N GLU A 601 4.69 -7.52 -0.16
CA GLU A 601 3.57 -8.21 -0.78
C GLU A 601 3.05 -9.37 0.11
N PRO A 602 2.54 -9.05 1.31
CA PRO A 602 2.13 -10.05 2.29
C PRO A 602 1.01 -10.95 1.77
N TYR A 603 0.10 -10.41 0.97
CA TYR A 603 -0.92 -11.16 0.25
C TYR A 603 -0.75 -10.93 -1.25
N MET A 604 -1.01 -11.95 -2.06
CA MET A 604 -0.86 -11.85 -3.50
C MET A 604 -1.66 -10.66 -4.07
N GLY A 605 -0.95 -9.71 -4.68
CA GLY A 605 -1.48 -8.49 -5.29
C GLY A 605 -1.63 -7.30 -4.35
N GLU A 606 -1.40 -7.45 -3.04
CA GLU A 606 -1.51 -6.38 -2.05
C GLU A 606 -0.13 -5.84 -1.70
N TYR A 607 0.19 -4.64 -2.19
CA TYR A 607 1.50 -4.03 -1.96
C TYR A 607 1.51 -3.02 -0.81
N ARG A 608 2.55 -3.06 0.02
CA ARG A 608 2.78 -2.12 1.13
C ARG A 608 4.05 -1.30 0.91
N TRP A 609 3.94 0.02 1.13
CA TRP A 609 5.02 1.00 0.91
C TRP A 609 5.08 2.08 2.02
N SER A 610 4.52 1.79 3.19
CA SER A 610 4.46 2.71 4.33
C SER A 610 4.96 2.03 5.61
N GLY A 611 5.29 2.83 6.63
CA GLY A 611 5.82 2.31 7.90
C GLY A 611 7.11 1.53 7.69
N PHE A 612 7.21 0.31 8.23
CA PHE A 612 8.37 -0.56 8.04
C PHE A 612 8.63 -0.95 6.57
N ALA A 613 7.66 -0.76 5.66
CA ALA A 613 7.80 -1.03 4.24
C ALA A 613 8.07 0.25 3.41
N ASP A 614 8.34 1.40 4.02
CA ASP A 614 8.69 2.64 3.30
C ASP A 614 10.17 2.66 2.89
N LEU A 615 10.51 1.83 1.90
CA LEU A 615 11.85 1.78 1.31
C LEU A 615 12.26 3.12 0.69
N GLU A 616 11.33 3.83 0.03
CA GLU A 616 11.59 5.12 -0.61
C GLU A 616 12.01 6.18 0.44
N GLY A 617 11.35 6.19 1.61
CA GLY A 617 11.74 7.00 2.76
C GLY A 617 13.13 6.66 3.30
N PHE A 618 13.43 5.38 3.48
CA PHE A 618 14.76 4.94 3.92
C PHE A 618 15.88 5.37 2.95
N LEU A 619 15.64 5.26 1.64
CA LEU A 619 16.59 5.68 0.60
C LEU A 619 16.82 7.20 0.60
N ARG A 620 15.77 8.01 0.77
CA ARG A 620 15.91 9.47 0.90
C ARG A 620 16.76 9.85 2.11
N ILE A 621 16.52 9.22 3.26
CA ILE A 621 17.30 9.46 4.48
C ILE A 621 18.77 9.05 4.29
N ALA A 622 19.04 7.93 3.61
CA ALA A 622 20.41 7.52 3.30
C ALA A 622 21.12 8.56 2.41
N GLN A 623 20.42 9.07 1.39
CA GLN A 623 20.92 10.12 0.52
C GLN A 623 21.20 11.43 1.28
N GLU A 624 20.27 11.88 2.11
CA GLU A 624 20.41 13.08 2.96
C GLU A 624 21.57 12.95 3.96
N THR A 625 21.84 11.73 4.42
CA THR A 625 22.99 11.40 5.30
C THR A 625 24.32 11.36 4.53
N GLY A 626 24.29 11.45 3.19
CA GLY A 626 25.46 11.39 2.32
C GLY A 626 26.05 9.99 2.19
N LEU A 627 25.20 8.96 2.22
CA LEU A 627 25.58 7.55 2.04
C LEU A 627 25.09 7.08 0.65
N LEU A 628 25.99 6.43 -0.09
CA LEU A 628 25.59 5.64 -1.28
C LEU A 628 24.84 4.38 -0.84
N VAL A 629 24.08 3.78 -1.76
CA VAL A 629 23.29 2.58 -1.49
C VAL A 629 23.62 1.46 -2.46
N ILE A 630 23.89 0.28 -1.92
CA ILE A 630 23.89 -1.00 -2.63
C ILE A 630 22.57 -1.69 -2.33
N LEU A 631 21.69 -1.79 -3.33
CA LEU A 631 20.35 -2.36 -3.16
C LEU A 631 20.34 -3.85 -3.47
N ARG A 632 19.70 -4.65 -2.62
CA ARG A 632 19.57 -6.10 -2.80
C ARG A 632 18.10 -6.53 -2.88
N PRO A 633 17.45 -6.39 -4.04
CA PRO A 633 16.01 -6.56 -4.22
C PRO A 633 15.49 -8.01 -4.24
N GLY A 634 16.36 -9.01 -4.08
CA GLY A 634 15.97 -10.43 -4.06
C GLY A 634 15.88 -11.07 -5.46
N PRO A 635 14.81 -11.81 -5.80
CA PRO A 635 13.54 -11.97 -5.06
C PRO A 635 13.66 -12.82 -3.78
N TYR A 636 14.71 -13.62 -3.68
CA TYR A 636 15.14 -14.31 -2.45
C TYR A 636 16.32 -13.55 -1.83
N ILE A 637 16.30 -13.39 -0.50
CA ILE A 637 17.32 -12.60 0.23
C ILE A 637 18.00 -13.36 1.38
N CYS A 638 17.59 -14.59 1.71
CA CYS A 638 18.08 -15.30 2.91
C CYS A 638 17.85 -14.47 4.20
N ALA A 639 18.88 -13.76 4.67
CA ALA A 639 18.86 -12.75 5.71
C ALA A 639 18.31 -13.19 7.08
N GLU A 640 18.30 -14.50 7.37
CA GLU A 640 17.66 -15.07 8.57
C GLU A 640 16.22 -14.56 8.76
N MET A 641 15.51 -14.41 7.64
CA MET A 641 14.17 -13.88 7.59
C MET A 641 13.20 -14.99 7.18
N ASP A 642 11.93 -14.88 7.60
CA ASP A 642 10.87 -15.84 7.27
C ASP A 642 10.91 -16.17 5.76
N TRP A 643 11.21 -17.44 5.49
CA TRP A 643 11.35 -18.03 4.16
C TRP A 643 12.29 -17.29 3.19
N GLY A 644 13.34 -16.65 3.71
CA GLY A 644 14.30 -15.92 2.89
C GLY A 644 13.71 -14.69 2.22
N GLY A 645 12.66 -14.10 2.80
CA GLY A 645 11.93 -12.97 2.24
C GLY A 645 10.90 -13.34 1.17
N LEU A 646 10.72 -14.63 0.84
CA LEU A 646 9.69 -15.07 -0.11
C LEU A 646 8.30 -15.04 0.55
N PRO A 647 7.25 -14.57 -0.15
CA PRO A 647 5.91 -14.56 0.41
C PRO A 647 5.34 -15.97 0.63
N SER A 648 4.78 -16.22 1.82
CA SER A 648 4.22 -17.52 2.19
C SER A 648 3.10 -18.02 1.28
N TRP A 649 2.36 -17.12 0.62
CA TRP A 649 1.32 -17.51 -0.33
C TRP A 649 1.88 -18.30 -1.54
N LEU A 650 3.18 -18.20 -1.86
CA LEU A 650 3.83 -19.04 -2.87
C LEU A 650 3.76 -20.54 -2.52
N ALA A 651 3.65 -20.89 -1.23
CA ALA A 651 3.53 -22.26 -0.76
C ALA A 651 2.10 -22.82 -0.78
N SER A 652 1.09 -22.04 -1.18
CA SER A 652 -0.26 -22.58 -1.35
C SER A 652 -0.36 -23.50 -2.57
N SER A 653 -1.01 -24.64 -2.38
CA SER A 653 -1.32 -25.61 -3.45
C SER A 653 -2.15 -24.99 -4.59
N ALA A 654 -2.99 -23.98 -4.30
CA ALA A 654 -3.75 -23.24 -5.29
C ALA A 654 -2.84 -22.41 -6.22
N ILE A 655 -1.80 -21.80 -5.65
CA ILE A 655 -0.80 -21.03 -6.39
C ILE A 655 0.06 -21.97 -7.24
N ALA A 656 0.47 -23.11 -6.69
CA ALA A 656 1.24 -24.11 -7.43
C ALA A 656 0.42 -24.88 -8.49
N GLY A 657 -0.92 -24.82 -8.45
CA GLY A 657 -1.81 -25.34 -9.50
C GLY A 657 -1.87 -26.86 -9.58
N GLY A 658 -1.71 -27.52 -8.44
CA GLY A 658 -1.67 -28.98 -8.38
C GLY A 658 -0.41 -29.60 -8.97
N ARG A 659 0.60 -28.80 -9.37
CA ARG A 659 1.95 -29.29 -9.68
C ARG A 659 2.95 -28.81 -8.64
N SER A 660 4.10 -29.48 -8.55
CA SER A 660 5.23 -28.96 -7.79
C SER A 660 5.83 -27.76 -8.52
N MET A 661 5.88 -26.60 -7.87
CA MET A 661 6.61 -25.42 -8.33
C MET A 661 8.05 -25.50 -7.82
N LYS A 662 9.05 -25.25 -8.67
CA LYS A 662 10.44 -25.19 -8.21
C LYS A 662 10.83 -23.73 -7.90
N LEU A 663 11.02 -23.42 -6.62
CA LEU A 663 11.49 -22.10 -6.17
C LEU A 663 12.89 -21.81 -6.70
N ARG A 664 13.24 -20.52 -6.79
CA ARG A 664 14.57 -20.02 -7.16
C ARG A 664 15.11 -20.72 -8.41
N SER A 665 14.30 -20.78 -9.46
CA SER A 665 14.66 -21.47 -10.70
C SER A 665 13.92 -20.88 -11.90
N SER A 666 14.25 -21.37 -13.09
CA SER A 666 13.56 -21.06 -14.34
C SER A 666 12.16 -21.68 -14.48
N ASP A 667 11.57 -22.16 -13.37
CA ASP A 667 10.18 -22.63 -13.36
C ASP A 667 9.24 -21.49 -13.79
N PRO A 668 8.44 -21.66 -14.86
CA PRO A 668 7.59 -20.59 -15.39
C PRO A 668 6.56 -20.04 -14.40
N VAL A 669 6.07 -20.85 -13.45
CA VAL A 669 5.12 -20.34 -12.44
C VAL A 669 5.86 -19.48 -11.43
N TYR A 670 7.02 -19.91 -10.94
CA TYR A 670 7.82 -19.10 -10.03
C TYR A 670 8.25 -17.80 -10.69
N LEU A 671 8.83 -17.86 -11.89
CA LEU A 671 9.23 -16.69 -12.66
C LEU A 671 8.08 -15.72 -12.91
N ALA A 672 6.88 -16.22 -13.26
CA ALA A 672 5.74 -15.34 -13.47
C ALA A 672 5.34 -14.54 -12.21
N HIS A 673 5.63 -15.04 -11.00
CA HIS A 673 5.42 -14.29 -9.77
C HIS A 673 6.57 -13.30 -9.49
N VAL A 674 7.81 -13.70 -9.76
CA VAL A 674 8.99 -12.81 -9.68
C VAL A 674 8.86 -11.63 -10.65
N ASP A 675 8.47 -11.89 -11.90
CA ASP A 675 8.28 -10.86 -12.93
C ASP A 675 7.29 -9.79 -12.49
N ARG A 676 6.18 -10.24 -11.87
CA ARG A 676 5.15 -9.35 -11.35
C ARG A 676 5.62 -8.56 -10.14
N TRP A 677 6.43 -9.15 -9.27
CA TRP A 677 7.01 -8.45 -8.13
C TRP A 677 7.96 -7.35 -8.61
N TRP A 678 8.92 -7.69 -9.47
CA TRP A 678 9.91 -6.76 -9.98
C TRP A 678 9.35 -5.72 -10.94
N SER A 679 8.25 -6.00 -11.64
CA SER A 679 7.51 -4.99 -12.43
C SER A 679 6.89 -3.89 -11.55
N VAL A 680 6.78 -4.09 -10.24
CA VAL A 680 6.32 -3.07 -9.28
C VAL A 680 7.51 -2.44 -8.57
N LEU A 681 8.42 -3.26 -8.03
CA LEU A 681 9.56 -2.77 -7.24
C LEU A 681 10.55 -1.94 -8.08
N LEU A 682 11.06 -2.50 -9.19
CA LEU A 682 12.20 -1.89 -9.89
C LEU A 682 11.88 -0.54 -10.53
N PRO A 683 10.69 -0.31 -11.13
CA PRO A 683 10.32 1.02 -11.60
C PRO A 683 10.30 2.09 -10.50
N LYS A 684 9.94 1.73 -9.26
CA LYS A 684 10.03 2.64 -8.11
C LYS A 684 11.47 2.96 -7.76
N MET A 685 12.38 1.98 -7.88
CA MET A 685 13.80 2.14 -7.58
C MET A 685 14.56 2.91 -8.67
N ALA A 686 14.06 2.92 -9.91
CA ALA A 686 14.73 3.57 -11.03
C ALA A 686 15.04 5.05 -10.77
N GLN A 687 14.14 5.81 -10.13
CA GLN A 687 14.36 7.22 -9.77
C GLN A 687 15.46 7.43 -8.71
N TYR A 688 15.79 6.38 -7.94
CA TYR A 688 16.80 6.41 -6.89
C TYR A 688 18.18 5.93 -7.37
N MET A 689 18.32 5.57 -8.64
CA MET A 689 19.61 5.25 -9.24
C MET A 689 20.52 6.48 -9.27
N TYR A 690 21.83 6.28 -9.09
CA TYR A 690 22.81 7.36 -8.98
C TYR A 690 22.83 8.26 -10.22
N TYR A 691 22.79 7.67 -11.42
CA TYR A 691 22.70 8.42 -12.69
C TYR A 691 21.37 9.17 -12.88
N ASN A 692 20.36 8.90 -12.04
CA ASN A 692 19.09 9.63 -12.00
C ASN A 692 19.02 10.60 -10.80
N GLY A 693 20.12 10.85 -10.09
CA GLY A 693 20.18 11.77 -8.95
C GLY A 693 19.87 11.16 -7.60
N GLY A 694 19.71 9.83 -7.49
CA GLY A 694 19.52 9.14 -6.21
C GLY A 694 20.80 8.54 -5.60
N PRO A 695 20.71 7.75 -4.52
CA PRO A 695 21.88 7.19 -3.86
C PRO A 695 22.29 5.79 -4.37
N ILE A 696 21.48 5.09 -5.17
CA ILE A 696 21.72 3.68 -5.52
C ILE A 696 22.79 3.56 -6.62
N VAL A 697 23.92 2.93 -6.29
CA VAL A 697 25.05 2.74 -7.23
C VAL A 697 25.10 1.33 -7.82
N MET A 698 24.62 0.31 -7.11
CA MET A 698 24.63 -1.08 -7.56
C MET A 698 23.37 -1.82 -7.10
N VAL A 699 22.94 -2.80 -7.88
CA VAL A 699 21.77 -3.63 -7.60
C VAL A 699 22.12 -5.12 -7.70
N GLN A 700 21.92 -5.87 -6.61
CA GLN A 700 22.15 -7.32 -6.60
C GLN A 700 20.99 -8.06 -7.29
N VAL A 701 21.28 -9.13 -8.01
CA VAL A 701 20.27 -10.08 -8.49
C VAL A 701 20.44 -11.41 -7.78
N GLU A 702 19.34 -11.95 -7.24
CA GLU A 702 19.36 -13.13 -6.37
C GLU A 702 20.23 -12.91 -5.11
N ASN A 703 20.49 -13.99 -4.37
CA ASN A 703 21.40 -14.01 -3.24
C ASN A 703 22.03 -15.40 -3.02
N GLU A 704 23.36 -15.48 -3.10
CA GLU A 704 24.16 -16.69 -2.87
C GLU A 704 23.59 -17.93 -3.59
N TYR A 705 23.27 -17.77 -4.87
CA TYR A 705 22.60 -18.80 -5.65
C TYR A 705 23.47 -20.06 -5.81
N GLY A 706 24.79 -19.93 -5.67
CA GLY A 706 25.75 -21.02 -5.72
C GLY A 706 25.53 -22.09 -4.65
N PHE A 707 24.90 -21.77 -3.51
CA PHE A 707 24.49 -22.75 -2.50
C PHE A 707 23.26 -23.57 -2.92
N PHE A 708 22.40 -23.01 -3.76
CA PHE A 708 21.16 -23.63 -4.20
C PHE A 708 21.38 -24.58 -5.39
N GLY A 709 22.24 -24.16 -6.33
CA GLY A 709 22.66 -24.98 -7.47
C GLY A 709 22.39 -24.30 -8.82
N PRO A 710 23.13 -24.69 -9.87
CA PRO A 710 23.21 -23.88 -11.08
C PRO A 710 21.94 -23.95 -11.93
N ASP A 711 21.40 -22.76 -12.24
CA ASP A 711 20.37 -22.48 -13.23
C ASP A 711 20.73 -21.12 -13.89
N PRO A 712 21.64 -21.13 -14.88
CA PRO A 712 22.11 -19.88 -15.49
C PRO A 712 21.01 -19.16 -16.27
N ASP A 713 19.94 -19.84 -16.68
CA ASP A 713 18.81 -19.21 -17.35
C ASP A 713 17.99 -18.36 -16.39
N TYR A 714 17.86 -18.80 -15.13
CA TYR A 714 17.21 -18.04 -14.07
C TYR A 714 17.98 -16.76 -13.77
N ILE A 715 19.30 -16.85 -13.53
CA ILE A 715 20.13 -15.66 -13.27
C ILE A 715 20.12 -14.70 -14.45
N ARG A 716 20.19 -15.22 -15.70
CA ARG A 716 20.11 -14.39 -16.91
C ARG A 716 18.76 -13.69 -17.05
N HIS A 717 17.67 -14.37 -16.71
CA HIS A 717 16.33 -13.80 -16.72
C HIS A 717 16.21 -12.64 -15.71
N LEU A 718 16.70 -12.83 -14.48
CA LEU A 718 16.72 -11.77 -13.47
C LEU A 718 17.57 -10.57 -13.91
N ALA A 719 18.80 -10.81 -14.39
CA ALA A 719 19.67 -9.74 -14.86
C ALA A 719 19.04 -8.94 -16.01
N ALA A 720 18.43 -9.62 -16.98
CA ALA A 720 17.73 -8.98 -18.10
C ALA A 720 16.52 -8.17 -17.63
N LEU A 721 15.74 -8.69 -16.68
CA LEU A 721 14.60 -7.98 -16.11
C LEU A 721 15.04 -6.73 -15.33
N ALA A 722 16.12 -6.82 -14.57
CA ALA A 722 16.69 -5.69 -13.84
C ALA A 722 17.18 -4.59 -14.79
N LYS A 723 17.97 -4.95 -15.80
CA LYS A 723 18.43 -4.02 -16.85
C LYS A 723 17.26 -3.37 -17.59
N SER A 724 16.24 -4.15 -17.96
CA SER A 724 15.06 -3.61 -18.65
C SER A 724 14.28 -2.59 -17.82
N ALA A 725 14.27 -2.70 -16.49
CA ALA A 725 13.53 -1.78 -15.63
C ALA A 725 14.37 -0.53 -15.27
N LEU A 726 15.65 -0.73 -14.95
CA LEU A 726 16.52 0.29 -14.39
C LEU A 726 17.30 1.08 -15.46
N GLY A 727 17.64 0.46 -16.59
CA GLY A 727 18.52 1.00 -17.63
C GLY A 727 19.76 0.14 -17.85
N ASP A 728 20.39 0.29 -19.02
CA ASP A 728 21.61 -0.47 -19.38
C ASP A 728 22.83 -0.05 -18.54
N GLU A 729 22.75 1.11 -17.90
CA GLU A 729 23.81 1.75 -17.13
C GLU A 729 23.80 1.31 -15.66
N ALA A 730 22.72 0.67 -15.20
CA ALA A 730 22.66 0.08 -13.88
C ALA A 730 23.72 -1.01 -13.71
N VAL A 731 24.59 -0.89 -12.69
CA VAL A 731 25.53 -1.96 -12.34
C VAL A 731 24.76 -3.06 -11.62
N ILE A 732 24.59 -4.20 -12.30
CA ILE A 732 23.92 -5.39 -11.75
C ILE A 732 24.98 -6.41 -11.34
N PHE A 733 24.84 -6.98 -10.14
CA PHE A 733 25.83 -7.90 -9.58
C PHE A 733 25.23 -9.12 -8.89
N THR A 734 26.02 -10.17 -8.71
CA THR A 734 25.69 -11.37 -7.91
C THR A 734 26.73 -11.53 -6.80
N THR A 735 26.33 -12.19 -5.71
CA THR A 735 27.21 -12.48 -4.57
C THR A 735 27.21 -13.97 -4.29
N ASP A 736 28.41 -14.56 -4.18
CA ASP A 736 28.59 -15.95 -3.80
C ASP A 736 29.97 -16.19 -3.14
N PRO A 737 30.11 -17.19 -2.25
CA PRO A 737 31.42 -17.53 -1.71
C PRO A 737 32.42 -17.95 -2.80
N PRO A 738 33.72 -17.63 -2.66
CA PRO A 738 34.74 -17.91 -3.67
C PRO A 738 34.85 -19.38 -4.11
N SER A 739 34.44 -20.32 -3.24
CA SER A 739 34.49 -21.76 -3.51
C SER A 739 33.35 -22.27 -4.41
N ILE A 740 32.25 -21.52 -4.51
CA ILE A 740 31.02 -21.94 -5.21
C ILE A 740 30.47 -20.88 -6.18
N ILE A 741 31.15 -19.74 -6.33
CA ILE A 741 30.81 -18.66 -7.27
C ILE A 741 30.48 -19.15 -8.69
N ALA A 742 31.13 -20.22 -9.17
CA ALA A 742 30.88 -20.82 -10.47
C ALA A 742 29.43 -21.30 -10.68
N ASN A 743 28.69 -21.57 -9.60
CA ASN A 743 27.32 -22.06 -9.62
C ASN A 743 26.28 -20.94 -9.52
N GLY A 744 26.66 -19.77 -8.99
CA GLY A 744 25.74 -18.67 -8.68
C GLY A 744 25.78 -17.48 -9.64
N THR A 745 26.88 -17.32 -10.40
CA THR A 745 27.07 -16.20 -11.33
C THR A 745 27.05 -16.58 -12.82
N LEU A 746 27.08 -15.57 -13.69
CA LEU A 746 27.36 -15.69 -15.13
C LEU A 746 28.74 -15.10 -15.43
N ALA A 747 29.64 -15.90 -16.02
CA ALA A 747 30.93 -15.39 -16.46
C ALA A 747 30.78 -14.39 -17.62
N GLY A 748 31.54 -13.29 -17.60
CA GLY A 748 31.51 -12.25 -18.62
C GLY A 748 31.02 -10.90 -18.09
N ASP A 749 30.40 -10.10 -18.96
CA ASP A 749 29.99 -8.71 -18.71
C ASP A 749 28.50 -8.53 -18.42
N GLN A 750 27.72 -9.62 -18.41
CA GLN A 750 26.26 -9.57 -18.17
C GLN A 750 25.91 -9.18 -16.72
N VAL A 751 26.69 -9.70 -15.76
CA VAL A 751 26.58 -9.40 -14.33
C VAL A 751 27.97 -9.26 -13.75
N TYR A 752 28.16 -8.31 -12.86
CA TYR A 752 29.38 -8.17 -12.09
C TYR A 752 29.40 -9.25 -10.99
N SER A 753 30.37 -10.14 -11.02
CA SER A 753 30.49 -11.22 -10.03
C SER A 753 31.23 -10.71 -8.80
N VAL A 754 30.63 -10.88 -7.62
CA VAL A 754 31.14 -10.43 -6.32
C VAL A 754 31.21 -11.63 -5.37
N VAL A 755 32.10 -11.56 -4.38
CA VAL A 755 32.28 -12.60 -3.37
C VAL A 755 31.86 -12.14 -1.99
N ASP A 756 31.46 -13.07 -1.14
CA ASP A 756 31.39 -12.91 0.32
C ASP A 756 32.40 -13.85 1.01
N PHE A 757 32.84 -13.50 2.22
CA PHE A 757 33.67 -14.40 3.03
C PHE A 757 33.86 -13.91 4.48
N PRO A 758 34.09 -14.83 5.43
CA PRO A 758 34.32 -14.47 6.83
C PRO A 758 35.73 -13.93 7.10
N PRO A 759 35.93 -13.27 8.25
CA PRO A 759 37.26 -12.98 8.78
C PRO A 759 38.16 -14.22 8.85
N GLY A 760 39.46 -14.02 8.61
CA GLY A 760 40.45 -15.10 8.53
C GLY A 760 40.57 -15.77 7.15
N THR A 761 39.73 -15.37 6.18
CA THR A 761 39.86 -15.83 4.79
C THR A 761 41.10 -15.24 4.13
N ASN A 762 41.74 -16.00 3.25
CA ASN A 762 42.81 -15.49 2.39
C ASN A 762 42.22 -14.54 1.33
N VAL A 763 42.37 -13.24 1.57
CA VAL A 763 41.83 -12.16 0.72
C VAL A 763 42.29 -12.26 -0.73
N SER A 764 43.57 -12.60 -0.95
CA SER A 764 44.14 -12.73 -2.30
C SER A 764 43.49 -13.86 -3.09
N TRP A 765 43.27 -15.01 -2.44
CA TRP A 765 42.55 -16.13 -3.06
C TRP A 765 41.09 -15.75 -3.39
N ALA A 766 40.39 -15.11 -2.46
CA ALA A 766 38.98 -14.74 -2.65
C ALA A 766 38.80 -13.79 -3.85
N PHE A 767 39.59 -12.71 -3.92
CA PHE A 767 39.50 -11.76 -5.03
C PHE A 767 40.08 -12.29 -6.35
N GLN A 768 41.01 -13.25 -6.32
CA GLN A 768 41.42 -13.98 -7.52
C GLN A 768 40.28 -14.86 -8.07
N ALA A 769 39.50 -15.50 -7.19
CA ALA A 769 38.33 -16.25 -7.60
C ALA A 769 37.29 -15.33 -8.25
N GLN A 770 36.99 -14.18 -7.63
CA GLN A 770 36.11 -13.16 -8.20
C GLN A 770 36.59 -12.71 -9.60
N ALA A 771 37.86 -12.33 -9.72
CA ALA A 771 38.45 -11.86 -10.98
C ALA A 771 38.44 -12.91 -12.12
N SER A 772 38.28 -14.20 -11.79
CA SER A 772 38.18 -15.25 -12.81
C SER A 772 36.84 -15.29 -13.56
N PHE A 773 35.80 -14.63 -13.02
CA PHE A 773 34.46 -14.55 -13.63
C PHE A 773 34.16 -13.21 -14.30
N ASN A 774 34.92 -12.17 -13.97
CA ASN A 774 34.76 -10.83 -14.51
C ASN A 774 35.71 -10.55 -15.69
N PRO A 775 35.37 -9.63 -16.61
CA PRO A 775 36.28 -9.20 -17.66
C PRO A 775 37.52 -8.51 -17.08
N LYS A 776 38.65 -8.60 -17.79
CA LYS A 776 39.89 -7.92 -17.41
C LYS A 776 39.68 -6.41 -17.32
N GLY A 777 40.14 -5.79 -16.24
CA GLY A 777 39.97 -4.35 -15.99
C GLY A 777 38.59 -3.96 -15.49
N GLN A 778 37.67 -4.93 -15.33
CA GLN A 778 36.28 -4.73 -14.86
C GLN A 778 35.99 -5.59 -13.62
N SER A 779 37.00 -5.88 -12.81
CA SER A 779 36.84 -6.64 -11.57
C SER A 779 37.33 -5.87 -10.34
N PRO A 780 36.73 -4.71 -9.99
CA PRO A 780 36.98 -4.09 -8.69
C PRO A 780 36.88 -5.14 -7.57
N PRO A 781 37.86 -5.30 -6.67
CA PRO A 781 37.76 -6.30 -5.61
C PRO A 781 36.71 -5.88 -4.59
N TYR A 782 35.70 -6.71 -4.34
CA TYR A 782 34.60 -6.36 -3.44
C TYR A 782 34.13 -7.57 -2.64
N CYS A 783 34.11 -7.42 -1.31
CA CYS A 783 33.48 -8.37 -0.41
C CYS A 783 32.11 -7.83 0.01
N SER A 784 31.02 -8.33 -0.56
CA SER A 784 29.66 -7.80 -0.33
C SER A 784 29.00 -8.30 0.95
N GLU A 785 29.55 -9.32 1.60
CA GLU A 785 29.19 -9.69 2.96
C GLU A 785 30.44 -10.10 3.74
N PHE A 786 30.97 -9.17 4.53
CA PHE A 786 32.07 -9.41 5.45
C PHE A 786 31.53 -9.56 6.87
N TYR A 787 31.46 -10.81 7.32
CA TYR A 787 30.70 -11.19 8.51
C TYR A 787 31.28 -10.62 9.81
N THR A 788 30.66 -9.58 10.37
CA THR A 788 31.11 -8.89 11.59
C THR A 788 30.85 -9.68 12.86
N GLY A 789 29.85 -10.56 12.81
CA GLY A 789 29.39 -11.46 13.86
C GLY A 789 28.66 -12.62 13.19
N TRP A 790 27.61 -13.16 13.81
CA TRP A 790 26.88 -14.29 13.22
C TRP A 790 25.45 -14.42 13.78
N LEU A 791 24.58 -15.06 13.00
CA LEU A 791 23.23 -15.43 13.44
C LEU A 791 23.26 -16.41 14.62
N THR A 792 22.20 -16.41 15.42
CA THR A 792 22.04 -17.33 16.56
C THR A 792 20.64 -17.96 16.52
N HIS A 793 20.52 -19.21 16.99
CA HIS A 793 19.25 -19.89 17.16
C HIS A 793 18.84 -20.02 18.62
N TRP A 794 17.55 -20.23 18.87
CA TRP A 794 17.08 -20.60 20.20
C TRP A 794 17.73 -21.91 20.67
N GLY A 795 18.15 -21.98 21.92
CA GLY A 795 18.87 -23.11 22.51
C GLY A 795 20.40 -23.06 22.35
N GLU A 796 20.95 -22.11 21.60
CA GLU A 796 22.40 -21.95 21.40
C GLU A 796 23.01 -20.89 22.33
N LYS A 797 24.34 -20.77 22.33
CA LYS A 797 25.00 -19.55 22.85
C LYS A 797 24.92 -18.45 21.80
N MET A 798 24.88 -17.19 22.24
CA MET A 798 25.09 -16.07 21.31
C MET A 798 26.38 -16.28 20.53
N ALA A 799 26.24 -16.27 19.22
CA ALA A 799 27.37 -16.33 18.32
C ALA A 799 28.15 -15.01 18.36
N ASN A 800 29.45 -15.10 18.10
CA ASN A 800 30.33 -13.96 18.02
C ASN A 800 31.45 -14.20 17.00
N THR A 801 32.12 -13.13 16.61
CA THR A 801 33.28 -13.18 15.70
C THR A 801 34.44 -12.41 16.32
N SER A 802 35.66 -12.96 16.22
CA SER A 802 36.87 -12.33 16.76
C SER A 802 37.11 -10.96 16.11
N ALA A 803 37.15 -9.92 16.94
CA ALA A 803 37.43 -8.57 16.50
C ALA A 803 38.85 -8.42 15.94
N GLU A 804 39.82 -9.17 16.46
CA GLU A 804 41.20 -9.17 15.97
C GLU A 804 41.28 -9.76 14.55
N ALA A 805 40.63 -10.90 14.32
CA ALA A 805 40.56 -11.50 12.99
C ALA A 805 39.81 -10.58 12.01
N LEU A 806 38.69 -10.00 12.45
CA LEU A 806 37.90 -9.03 11.68
C LEU A 806 38.76 -7.87 11.18
N ILE A 807 39.49 -7.22 12.08
CA ILE A 807 40.30 -6.04 11.74
C ILE A 807 41.53 -6.39 10.93
N SER A 808 42.18 -7.53 11.20
CA SER A 808 43.31 -8.01 10.40
C SER A 808 42.88 -8.24 8.95
N THR A 809 41.81 -9.00 8.72
CA THR A 809 41.31 -9.27 7.36
C THR A 809 40.75 -8.02 6.70
N PHE A 810 40.09 -7.12 7.44
CA PHE A 810 39.61 -5.84 6.91
C PHE A 810 40.77 -4.98 6.37
N LYS A 811 41.87 -4.85 7.12
CA LYS A 811 43.06 -4.13 6.64
C LYS A 811 43.68 -4.76 5.39
N GLU A 812 43.66 -6.09 5.29
CA GLU A 812 44.09 -6.80 4.08
C GLU A 812 43.18 -6.51 2.87
N ILE A 813 41.85 -6.46 3.08
CA ILE A 813 40.88 -6.06 2.04
C ILE A 813 41.19 -4.63 1.56
N LEU A 814 41.30 -3.67 2.48
CA LEU A 814 41.55 -2.27 2.14
C LEU A 814 42.84 -2.07 1.36
N ALA A 815 43.90 -2.81 1.68
CA ALA A 815 45.20 -2.71 0.99
C ALA A 815 45.24 -3.45 -0.36
N PHE A 816 44.26 -4.32 -0.65
CA PHE A 816 44.26 -5.14 -1.86
C PHE A 816 44.08 -4.29 -3.12
N GLY A 817 44.64 -4.77 -4.24
CA GLY A 817 44.46 -4.15 -5.56
C GLY A 817 44.98 -2.72 -5.66
N ASN A 818 46.06 -2.38 -4.94
CA ASN A 818 46.59 -1.02 -4.82
C ASN A 818 45.56 -0.04 -4.22
N ASN A 819 45.05 -0.39 -3.03
CA ASN A 819 44.03 0.34 -2.28
C ASN A 819 42.69 0.50 -3.03
N SER A 820 42.24 -0.56 -3.69
CA SER A 820 40.94 -0.61 -4.39
C SER A 820 39.96 -1.61 -3.79
N GLY A 821 40.41 -2.46 -2.87
CA GLY A 821 39.55 -3.46 -2.24
C GLY A 821 38.43 -2.81 -1.43
N SER A 822 37.21 -3.19 -1.74
CA SER A 822 35.98 -2.67 -1.14
C SER A 822 35.32 -3.72 -0.26
N VAL A 823 34.49 -3.29 0.69
CA VAL A 823 33.86 -4.18 1.67
C VAL A 823 32.47 -3.68 2.07
N ASP A 824 31.56 -4.60 2.38
CA ASP A 824 30.36 -4.36 3.15
C ASP A 824 30.40 -5.17 4.46
N PHE A 825 30.27 -4.48 5.60
CA PHE A 825 30.16 -5.12 6.90
C PHE A 825 28.76 -5.73 7.09
N TYR A 826 28.64 -7.06 7.02
CA TYR A 826 27.40 -7.79 7.28
C TYR A 826 27.43 -8.38 8.69
N MET A 827 26.76 -7.85 9.70
CA MET A 827 25.95 -6.63 9.74
C MET A 827 26.74 -5.45 10.31
N ALA A 828 26.49 -4.23 9.83
CA ALA A 828 26.93 -3.02 10.54
C ALA A 828 25.97 -2.70 11.69
N HIS A 829 24.67 -2.88 11.45
CA HIS A 829 23.61 -2.88 12.45
C HIS A 829 22.55 -3.90 12.05
N GLY A 830 22.34 -4.94 12.88
CA GLY A 830 21.36 -5.97 12.57
C GLY A 830 19.92 -5.63 12.99
N GLY A 831 19.73 -5.03 14.16
CA GLY A 831 18.41 -4.61 14.66
C GLY A 831 17.59 -5.77 15.25
N THR A 832 16.28 -5.78 15.00
CA THR A 832 15.36 -6.78 15.57
C THR A 832 14.38 -7.32 14.54
N SER A 833 14.17 -8.65 14.53
CA SER A 833 13.16 -9.32 13.72
C SER A 833 11.80 -9.30 14.42
N TRP A 834 11.10 -8.17 14.38
CA TRP A 834 9.81 -7.98 15.07
C TRP A 834 8.71 -8.95 14.60
N GLY A 835 7.76 -9.22 15.49
CA GLY A 835 6.64 -10.12 15.23
C GLY A 835 7.09 -11.49 14.74
N PHE A 836 6.73 -11.83 13.50
CA PHE A 836 6.99 -13.13 12.88
C PHE A 836 8.06 -13.09 11.79
N GLN A 837 8.89 -12.04 11.75
CA GLN A 837 9.86 -11.85 10.67
C GLN A 837 11.09 -12.76 10.75
N SER A 838 11.44 -13.28 11.93
CA SER A 838 12.58 -14.19 12.10
C SER A 838 12.34 -15.47 11.30
N GLY A 839 13.36 -15.97 10.59
CA GLY A 839 13.29 -17.26 9.92
C GLY A 839 13.65 -18.44 10.83
N GLY A 840 13.89 -19.58 10.20
CA GLY A 840 14.58 -20.73 10.80
C GLY A 840 15.70 -21.24 9.92
N GLY A 841 16.42 -22.25 10.40
CA GLY A 841 17.44 -22.96 9.65
C GLY A 841 17.40 -24.46 9.93
N MET A 842 17.85 -25.26 8.96
CA MET A 842 18.05 -26.70 9.14
C MET A 842 19.49 -27.04 9.54
N SER A 843 19.66 -27.81 10.61
CA SER A 843 20.91 -28.45 11.00
C SER A 843 20.77 -29.96 10.84
N GLY A 844 21.11 -30.49 9.67
CA GLY A 844 20.81 -31.88 9.30
C GLY A 844 19.29 -32.06 9.12
N SER A 845 18.67 -32.97 9.87
CA SER A 845 17.20 -33.15 9.87
C SER A 845 16.48 -32.35 10.95
N THR A 846 17.18 -31.48 11.68
CA THR A 846 16.62 -30.74 12.83
C THR A 846 16.40 -29.28 12.47
N TYR A 847 15.16 -28.82 12.54
CA TYR A 847 14.80 -27.41 12.42
C TYR A 847 15.24 -26.62 13.66
N ARG A 848 15.79 -25.42 13.44
CA ARG A 848 16.23 -24.48 14.47
C ARG A 848 15.69 -23.08 14.16
N PRO A 849 14.79 -22.53 14.99
CA PRO A 849 14.30 -21.17 14.81
C PRO A 849 15.36 -20.15 15.22
N GLN A 850 15.48 -19.07 14.45
CA GLN A 850 16.37 -17.95 14.77
C GLN A 850 15.75 -17.06 15.88
N LEU A 851 16.60 -16.26 16.52
CA LEU A 851 16.18 -15.35 17.58
C LEU A 851 15.32 -14.19 17.05
N THR A 852 14.58 -13.56 17.96
CA THR A 852 13.93 -12.28 17.68
C THR A 852 14.97 -11.16 17.61
N SER A 853 15.91 -11.12 18.56
CA SER A 853 17.06 -10.22 18.47
C SER A 853 17.88 -10.59 17.23
N TYR A 854 18.22 -9.58 16.45
CA TYR A 854 19.19 -9.69 15.37
C TYR A 854 20.39 -8.78 15.67
N ASP A 855 20.80 -8.69 16.94
CA ASP A 855 21.98 -7.93 17.38
C ASP A 855 23.23 -8.31 16.58
N TYR A 856 23.34 -9.61 16.26
CA TYR A 856 24.36 -10.19 15.40
C TYR A 856 25.79 -10.11 15.96
N ASP A 857 26.00 -9.55 17.17
CA ASP A 857 27.34 -9.09 17.61
C ASP A 857 27.93 -8.06 16.62
N ALA A 858 27.04 -7.24 16.04
CA ALA A 858 27.37 -6.18 15.10
C ALA A 858 28.09 -5.00 15.80
N PRO A 859 28.85 -4.18 15.04
CA PRO A 859 29.48 -2.97 15.58
C PRO A 859 28.50 -1.97 16.19
N ILE A 860 27.29 -1.87 15.64
CA ILE A 860 26.18 -1.08 16.19
C ILE A 860 25.15 -2.07 16.74
N SER A 861 24.97 -2.08 18.07
CA SER A 861 24.11 -3.05 18.75
C SER A 861 22.64 -2.97 18.33
N GLU A 862 21.81 -3.93 18.76
CA GLU A 862 20.36 -3.97 18.53
C GLU A 862 19.66 -2.64 18.85
N ALA A 863 20.04 -1.96 19.94
CA ALA A 863 19.47 -0.68 20.34
C ALA A 863 20.15 0.55 19.70
N GLY A 864 21.14 0.36 18.82
CA GLY A 864 21.90 1.45 18.21
C GLY A 864 23.09 1.94 19.06
N ASP A 865 23.50 1.20 20.08
CA ASP A 865 24.63 1.60 20.94
C ASP A 865 25.96 1.23 20.27
N VAL A 866 26.87 2.20 20.21
CA VAL A 866 28.22 2.07 19.63
C VAL A 866 29.30 2.01 20.71
N GLY A 867 28.94 2.22 21.97
CA GLY A 867 29.85 2.22 23.11
C GLY A 867 30.03 0.84 23.75
N GLN A 868 29.25 -0.16 23.36
CA GLN A 868 29.27 -1.47 24.00
C GLN A 868 30.44 -2.33 23.48
N PRO A 869 31.09 -3.11 24.36
CA PRO A 869 31.94 -4.20 23.89
C PRO A 869 31.09 -5.22 23.12
N GLY A 870 31.66 -5.84 22.07
CA GLY A 870 31.00 -6.95 21.39
C GLY A 870 30.70 -8.10 22.34
N ILE A 871 29.81 -9.00 21.94
CA ILE A 871 29.41 -10.20 22.70
C ILE A 871 30.65 -11.05 22.99
N GLY A 872 31.22 -10.88 24.18
CA GLY A 872 32.43 -11.59 24.61
C GLY A 872 33.75 -11.04 24.07
N GLY A 873 33.79 -9.80 23.56
CA GLY A 873 34.98 -9.22 22.92
C GLY A 873 35.13 -7.70 23.06
N PRO A 874 36.15 -7.09 22.40
CA PRO A 874 36.34 -5.65 22.39
C PRO A 874 35.27 -4.93 21.55
N ASN A 875 35.26 -3.58 21.60
CA ASN A 875 34.33 -2.76 20.84
C ASN A 875 34.73 -2.72 19.34
N LYS A 876 33.94 -3.41 18.49
CA LYS A 876 34.20 -3.50 17.06
C LYS A 876 34.00 -2.18 16.31
N PHE A 877 33.06 -1.34 16.74
CA PHE A 877 32.83 -0.02 16.12
C PHE A 877 34.09 0.84 16.18
N GLU A 878 34.70 0.95 17.36
CA GLU A 878 35.91 1.75 17.56
C GLU A 878 37.10 1.20 16.76
N MET A 879 37.24 -0.12 16.70
CA MET A 879 38.34 -0.73 15.95
C MET A 879 38.17 -0.57 14.44
N ILE A 880 36.94 -0.71 13.91
CA ILE A 880 36.65 -0.48 12.49
C ILE A 880 36.87 0.99 12.14
N ARG A 881 36.31 1.91 12.94
CA ARG A 881 36.49 3.35 12.77
C ARG A 881 37.96 3.74 12.74
N GLY A 882 38.75 3.23 13.69
CA GLY A 882 40.19 3.48 13.73
C GLY A 882 40.96 2.90 12.54
N ALA A 883 40.57 1.72 12.04
CA ALA A 883 41.17 1.13 10.85
C ALA A 883 40.86 1.93 9.57
N ILE A 884 39.64 2.50 9.46
CA ILE A 884 39.26 3.40 8.37
C ILE A 884 40.09 4.69 8.42
N GLU A 885 40.22 5.31 9.59
CA GLU A 885 41.02 6.52 9.78
C GLU A 885 42.50 6.27 9.43
N GLU A 886 43.07 5.16 9.90
CA GLU A 886 44.46 4.77 9.60
C GLU A 886 44.69 4.56 8.10
N HIS A 887 43.73 3.96 7.39
CA HIS A 887 43.86 3.68 5.96
C HIS A 887 43.64 4.93 5.08
N THR A 888 42.61 5.70 5.38
CA THR A 888 42.20 6.85 4.56
C THR A 888 42.97 8.13 4.90
N GLY A 889 43.52 8.22 6.11
CA GLY A 889 44.10 9.45 6.65
C GLY A 889 43.06 10.53 6.96
N VAL A 890 41.77 10.19 6.93
CA VAL A 890 40.64 11.10 7.17
C VAL A 890 39.92 10.68 8.43
N GLU A 891 39.77 11.61 9.38
CA GLU A 891 39.01 11.36 10.59
C GLU A 891 37.51 11.17 10.26
N PRO A 892 36.88 10.06 10.68
CA PRO A 892 35.45 9.86 10.44
C PRO A 892 34.57 10.89 11.18
N PRO A 893 33.33 11.14 10.74
CA PRO A 893 32.43 12.11 11.39
C PRO A 893 32.24 11.85 12.89
N PRO A 894 32.01 12.86 13.74
CA PRO A 894 31.88 12.67 15.18
C PRO A 894 30.83 11.63 15.57
N ARG A 895 31.10 10.90 16.67
CA ARG A 895 30.17 9.92 17.24
C ARG A 895 28.89 10.61 17.71
N LEU A 896 27.77 9.94 17.50
CA LEU A 896 26.50 10.33 18.11
C LEU A 896 26.47 9.94 19.59
N PRO A 897 25.71 10.65 20.44
CA PRO A 897 25.47 10.23 21.81
C PRO A 897 24.91 8.81 21.91
N PRO A 898 25.13 8.09 23.03
CA PRO A 898 24.49 6.81 23.27
C PRO A 898 22.95 6.92 23.20
N PRO A 899 22.25 5.86 22.76
CA PRO A 899 20.80 5.82 22.82
C PRO A 899 20.27 6.09 24.23
N ARG A 900 19.13 6.76 24.32
CA ARG A 900 18.42 6.97 25.59
C ARG A 900 17.71 5.68 25.98
N ILE A 901 18.17 5.02 27.04
CA ILE A 901 17.56 3.79 27.56
C ILE A 901 17.22 3.95 29.04
N ALA A 902 16.02 3.56 29.46
CA ALA A 902 15.56 3.66 30.84
C ALA A 902 14.94 2.33 31.32
N GLY A 903 15.11 2.02 32.61
CA GLY A 903 14.41 0.91 33.25
C GLY A 903 13.09 1.41 33.84
N LEU A 904 11.98 0.73 33.52
CA LEU A 904 10.64 1.10 33.97
C LEU A 904 10.18 0.31 35.21
N GLY A 905 11.05 -0.54 35.77
CA GLY A 905 10.77 -1.34 36.96
C GLY A 905 10.01 -2.64 36.66
N THR A 906 9.45 -3.26 37.70
CA THR A 906 8.75 -4.55 37.60
C THR A 906 7.24 -4.33 37.62
N VAL A 907 6.53 -5.01 36.72
CA VAL A 907 5.05 -4.96 36.65
C VAL A 907 4.47 -6.37 36.75
N SER A 908 3.31 -6.48 37.39
CA SER A 908 2.52 -7.72 37.45
C SER A 908 1.48 -7.72 36.33
N LEU A 909 1.38 -8.85 35.63
CA LEU A 909 0.33 -9.13 34.65
C LEU A 909 -0.79 -9.85 35.39
N GLN A 910 -1.90 -9.15 35.63
CA GLN A 910 -2.96 -9.60 36.55
C GLN A 910 -4.16 -10.21 35.82
N ASP A 911 -4.40 -9.77 34.59
CA ASP A 911 -5.52 -10.28 33.78
C ASP A 911 -5.04 -11.47 32.97
N SER A 912 -5.83 -12.53 32.88
CA SER A 912 -5.51 -13.70 32.06
C SER A 912 -6.71 -14.28 31.32
N ALA A 913 -6.46 -14.88 30.16
CA ALA A 913 -7.44 -15.67 29.43
C ALA A 913 -6.79 -16.79 28.62
N SER A 914 -7.39 -17.98 28.59
CA SER A 914 -6.91 -19.00 27.67
C SER A 914 -7.17 -18.61 26.22
N LEU A 915 -6.25 -18.96 25.32
CA LEU A 915 -6.38 -18.73 23.88
C LEU A 915 -7.69 -19.30 23.32
N LEU A 916 -8.09 -20.48 23.79
CA LEU A 916 -9.33 -21.13 23.35
C LEU A 916 -10.58 -20.41 23.85
N ALA A 917 -10.54 -19.78 25.03
CA ALA A 917 -11.62 -18.94 25.53
C ALA A 917 -11.70 -17.61 24.79
N ALA A 918 -10.55 -17.07 24.38
CA ALA A 918 -10.45 -15.85 23.55
C ALA A 918 -10.79 -16.09 22.07
N LEU A 919 -10.88 -17.34 21.61
CA LEU A 919 -11.09 -17.69 20.21
C LEU A 919 -12.28 -16.97 19.54
N PRO A 920 -13.45 -16.79 20.18
CA PRO A 920 -14.58 -16.04 19.58
C PRO A 920 -14.29 -14.55 19.35
N THR A 921 -13.34 -13.96 20.08
CA THR A 921 -12.89 -12.58 19.88
C THR A 921 -11.78 -12.48 18.84
N LEU A 922 -10.95 -13.52 18.72
CA LEU A 922 -9.82 -13.60 17.80
C LEU A 922 -10.21 -14.08 16.40
N TYR A 923 -11.37 -14.73 16.27
CA TYR A 923 -11.86 -15.26 15.01
C TYR A 923 -13.36 -15.06 14.86
N ALA A 924 -13.77 -14.33 13.83
CA ALA A 924 -15.17 -14.10 13.53
C ALA A 924 -15.80 -15.37 12.90
N GLY A 925 -16.61 -16.09 13.67
CA GLY A 925 -17.43 -17.20 13.20
C GLY A 925 -17.07 -18.57 13.78
N ASP A 926 -17.66 -19.61 13.21
CA ASP A 926 -17.61 -20.99 13.74
C ASP A 926 -16.35 -21.78 13.36
N GLY A 927 -15.42 -21.18 12.60
CA GLY A 927 -14.25 -21.84 12.01
C GLY A 927 -14.52 -22.42 10.61
N ILE A 928 -13.47 -22.69 9.85
CA ILE A 928 -13.55 -23.27 8.51
C ILE A 928 -13.77 -24.78 8.61
N CYS A 929 -14.85 -25.29 8.03
CA CYS A 929 -15.13 -26.72 7.99
C CYS A 929 -14.21 -27.44 6.99
N GLY A 930 -13.54 -28.50 7.43
CA GLY A 930 -12.70 -29.37 6.61
C GLY A 930 -12.98 -30.84 6.87
N THR A 931 -12.91 -31.67 5.82
CA THR A 931 -12.94 -33.13 6.02
C THR A 931 -11.65 -33.61 6.68
N HIS A 932 -10.54 -32.95 6.35
CA HIS A 932 -9.17 -33.18 6.84
C HIS A 932 -8.57 -31.86 7.36
N PRO A 933 -7.50 -31.91 8.17
CA PRO A 933 -6.69 -30.73 8.44
C PRO A 933 -6.15 -30.11 7.14
N ILE A 934 -5.97 -28.79 7.15
CA ILE A 934 -5.41 -28.03 6.03
C ILE A 934 -4.23 -27.22 6.58
N ASN A 935 -3.10 -27.21 5.88
CA ASN A 935 -1.93 -26.41 6.26
C ASN A 935 -2.24 -24.90 6.25
N MET A 936 -1.36 -24.14 6.88
CA MET A 936 -1.51 -22.70 7.10
C MET A 936 -1.68 -21.92 5.79
N GLU A 937 -0.86 -22.22 4.78
CA GLU A 937 -0.84 -21.47 3.52
C GLU A 937 -2.09 -21.74 2.67
N ASP A 938 -2.61 -22.96 2.68
CA ASP A 938 -3.86 -23.32 2.01
C ASP A 938 -5.11 -22.79 2.73
N LEU A 939 -4.98 -22.38 3.99
CA LEU A 939 -5.98 -21.59 4.72
C LEU A 939 -5.90 -20.08 4.42
N GLY A 940 -4.91 -19.65 3.64
CA GLY A 940 -4.65 -18.23 3.38
C GLY A 940 -4.02 -17.49 4.57
N GLN A 941 -3.45 -18.22 5.54
CA GLN A 941 -2.79 -17.67 6.72
C GLN A 941 -1.28 -17.53 6.47
N ARG A 942 -0.68 -16.43 6.92
CA ARG A 942 0.77 -16.18 6.71
C ARG A 942 1.64 -16.64 7.87
N HIS A 943 1.21 -16.36 9.09
CA HIS A 943 1.95 -16.59 10.34
C HIS A 943 0.99 -16.76 11.52
N GLY A 944 1.55 -16.98 12.72
CA GLY A 944 0.80 -17.03 13.98
C GLY A 944 0.42 -18.45 14.40
N VAL A 945 -0.83 -18.63 14.79
CA VAL A 945 -1.38 -19.87 15.36
C VAL A 945 -2.52 -20.40 14.52
N THR A 946 -2.62 -21.71 14.36
CA THR A 946 -3.79 -22.37 13.78
C THR A 946 -4.37 -23.33 14.80
N VAL A 947 -5.66 -23.18 15.11
CA VAL A 947 -6.39 -24.13 15.98
C VAL A 947 -7.13 -25.14 15.10
N TYR A 948 -6.83 -26.42 15.29
CA TYR A 948 -7.50 -27.55 14.63
C TYR A 948 -8.41 -28.23 15.64
N ARG A 949 -9.72 -28.04 15.49
CA ARG A 949 -10.75 -28.55 16.41
C ARG A 949 -11.51 -29.72 15.79
N THR A 950 -11.74 -30.76 16.57
CA THR A 950 -12.65 -31.86 16.20
C THR A 950 -13.34 -32.46 17.43
N TRP A 951 -14.21 -33.45 17.22
CA TRP A 951 -14.92 -34.14 18.28
C TRP A 951 -14.80 -35.65 18.17
N LEU A 952 -14.51 -36.28 19.29
CA LEU A 952 -14.32 -37.71 19.46
C LEU A 952 -15.54 -38.33 20.16
N PRO A 953 -16.02 -39.50 19.70
CA PRO A 953 -17.02 -40.25 20.44
C PRO A 953 -16.46 -40.68 21.81
N ALA A 954 -17.21 -40.50 22.90
CA ALA A 954 -16.75 -40.88 24.25
C ALA A 954 -16.38 -42.38 24.37
N GLY A 955 -16.96 -43.24 23.52
CA GLY A 955 -16.62 -44.67 23.48
C GLY A 955 -15.23 -44.98 22.93
N LEU A 956 -14.57 -44.02 22.28
CA LEU A 956 -13.25 -44.17 21.67
C LEU A 956 -12.09 -44.03 22.68
N LEU A 957 -12.37 -43.49 23.88
CA LEU A 957 -11.39 -43.12 24.91
C LEU A 957 -11.44 -44.00 26.17
N ARG A 958 -11.97 -45.22 26.08
CA ARG A 958 -12.39 -46.02 27.26
C ARG A 958 -11.28 -46.62 28.14
N GLU A 959 -10.04 -46.76 27.65
CA GLU A 959 -8.90 -47.27 28.44
C GLU A 959 -7.56 -46.62 28.04
N SER A 960 -7.31 -46.45 26.74
CA SER A 960 -6.22 -45.63 26.16
C SER A 960 -6.49 -45.42 24.66
N ALA A 961 -6.09 -44.27 24.12
CA ALA A 961 -6.18 -43.99 22.68
C ALA A 961 -4.88 -43.36 22.18
N VAL A 962 -4.45 -43.76 20.98
CA VAL A 962 -3.25 -43.22 20.33
C VAL A 962 -3.69 -42.18 19.30
N LEU A 963 -3.35 -40.92 19.55
CA LEU A 963 -3.39 -39.86 18.55
C LEU A 963 -2.10 -39.93 17.74
N ASP A 964 -2.22 -40.40 16.50
CA ASP A 964 -1.14 -40.44 15.53
C ASP A 964 -1.32 -39.25 14.58
N LEU A 965 -0.56 -38.20 14.83
CA LEU A 965 -0.32 -37.14 13.88
C LEU A 965 0.63 -37.73 12.83
N ALA A 966 0.09 -38.52 11.90
CA ALA A 966 0.87 -39.18 10.85
C ALA A 966 1.62 -38.18 9.94
N ALA A 967 1.30 -36.87 10.07
CA ALA A 967 1.96 -35.72 9.49
C ALA A 967 3.07 -35.15 10.38
N PRO A 968 4.13 -34.53 9.82
CA PRO A 968 4.97 -33.65 10.62
C PRO A 968 4.16 -32.41 11.07
N VAL A 969 4.19 -32.14 12.37
CA VAL A 969 3.69 -30.90 12.96
C VAL A 969 4.72 -29.81 12.71
N HIS A 970 4.33 -28.76 11.99
CA HIS A 970 5.20 -27.61 11.71
C HIS A 970 4.66 -26.37 12.45
N ASP A 971 5.14 -26.00 13.64
CA ASP A 971 6.38 -26.48 14.28
C ASP A 971 6.19 -27.05 15.69
N TYR A 972 5.20 -26.57 16.44
CA TYR A 972 4.86 -27.10 17.78
C TYR A 972 3.36 -27.15 17.94
N ALA A 973 2.88 -28.19 18.61
CA ALA A 973 1.46 -28.40 18.88
C ALA A 973 1.19 -28.59 20.38
N HIS A 974 0.15 -27.92 20.86
CA HIS A 974 -0.49 -28.23 22.13
C HIS A 974 -1.74 -29.06 21.84
N VAL A 975 -1.85 -30.22 22.50
CA VAL A 975 -3.00 -31.13 22.33
C VAL A 975 -3.85 -31.05 23.59
N LEU A 976 -5.09 -30.60 23.43
CA LEU A 976 -6.03 -30.35 24.51
C LEU A 976 -7.31 -31.18 24.33
N LEU A 977 -7.81 -31.73 25.44
CA LEU A 977 -9.03 -32.53 25.48
C LEU A 977 -10.02 -31.95 26.49
N ASN A 978 -11.16 -31.47 26.00
CA ASN A 978 -12.24 -30.88 26.80
C ASN A 978 -13.56 -31.64 26.59
N GLY A 979 -14.30 -32.01 27.64
CA GLY A 979 -15.44 -32.94 27.52
C GLY A 979 -16.76 -32.47 28.12
N LYS A 980 -17.88 -32.91 27.52
CA LYS A 980 -19.19 -33.10 28.17
C LYS A 980 -19.64 -34.55 27.97
N VAL A 981 -20.52 -35.08 28.82
CA VAL A 981 -20.99 -36.49 28.75
C VAL A 981 -21.46 -36.84 27.33
N GLY A 982 -20.77 -37.78 26.67
CA GLY A 982 -21.12 -38.33 25.35
C GLY A 982 -20.19 -37.94 24.18
N GLN A 983 -19.47 -36.82 24.26
CA GLN A 983 -18.59 -36.32 23.20
C GLN A 983 -17.41 -35.53 23.79
N VAL A 984 -16.19 -35.82 23.34
CA VAL A 984 -14.96 -35.14 23.77
C VAL A 984 -14.45 -34.25 22.65
N GLN A 985 -14.23 -32.97 22.92
CA GLN A 985 -13.61 -32.03 22.00
C GLN A 985 -12.08 -32.19 22.06
N LEU A 986 -11.46 -32.34 20.89
CA LEU A 986 -10.02 -32.36 20.71
C LEU A 986 -9.61 -31.06 20.00
N ASP A 987 -8.75 -30.29 20.65
CA ASP A 987 -8.12 -29.10 20.09
C ASP A 987 -6.61 -29.34 19.92
N ILE A 988 -6.10 -29.12 18.72
CA ILE A 988 -4.67 -29.11 18.43
C ILE A 988 -4.31 -27.67 18.06
N VAL A 989 -3.62 -26.98 18.96
CA VAL A 989 -3.15 -25.61 18.74
C VAL A 989 -1.74 -25.67 18.20
N VAL A 990 -1.56 -25.36 16.91
CA VAL A 990 -0.25 -25.36 16.26
C VAL A 990 0.24 -23.94 16.12
N HIS A 991 1.43 -23.64 16.61
CA HIS A 991 2.05 -22.34 16.43
C HIS A 991 3.28 -22.46 15.51
N ALA A 992 3.29 -21.65 14.45
CA ALA A 992 4.36 -21.67 13.47
C ALA A 992 5.49 -20.73 13.88
N MET A 993 6.70 -21.25 13.94
CA MET A 993 7.91 -20.44 13.99
C MET A 993 8.31 -20.07 12.55
N GLY A 994 9.41 -19.32 12.41
CA GLY A 994 9.85 -18.82 11.10
C GLY A 994 10.09 -19.94 10.08
N ARG A 995 9.62 -19.79 8.86
CA ARG A 995 9.97 -20.71 7.77
C ARG A 995 11.48 -20.75 7.56
N ASP A 996 11.97 -21.91 7.12
CA ASP A 996 13.39 -22.11 6.80
C ASP A 996 13.90 -21.04 5.82
N SER A 997 14.92 -20.29 6.26
CA SER A 997 15.40 -19.09 5.55
C SER A 997 16.11 -19.41 4.25
N THR A 998 16.51 -20.68 4.03
CA THR A 998 17.24 -21.08 2.83
C THR A 998 16.34 -21.22 1.60
N ALA A 999 15.03 -21.35 1.83
CA ALA A 999 14.02 -21.64 0.81
C ALA A 999 14.37 -22.87 -0.08
N SER A 1000 15.13 -23.82 0.47
CA SER A 1000 15.54 -25.04 -0.23
C SER A 1000 14.39 -26.02 -0.49
N PHE A 1001 13.28 -25.87 0.25
CA PHE A 1001 12.06 -26.67 0.14
C PHE A 1001 10.85 -25.85 0.59
N PHE A 1002 9.65 -26.41 0.36
CA PHE A 1002 8.40 -25.84 0.87
C PHE A 1002 8.24 -26.19 2.35
N ASP A 1003 8.41 -25.18 3.20
CA ASP A 1003 8.21 -25.27 4.65
C ASP A 1003 6.78 -24.84 5.01
N ASN A 1004 5.79 -25.56 4.49
CA ASN A 1004 4.38 -25.34 4.83
C ASN A 1004 4.19 -25.53 6.34
N LYS A 1005 3.39 -24.65 6.95
CA LYS A 1005 3.17 -24.63 8.40
C LYS A 1005 1.83 -25.24 8.80
N GLY A 1006 1.67 -25.59 10.07
CA GLY A 1006 0.47 -26.24 10.60
C GLY A 1006 0.55 -27.77 10.56
N LEU A 1007 -0.57 -28.43 10.28
CA LEU A 1007 -0.63 -29.87 10.04
C LEU A 1007 -0.49 -30.14 8.54
N VAL A 1008 0.67 -30.67 8.12
CA VAL A 1008 1.10 -30.66 6.70
C VAL A 1008 0.66 -31.91 5.90
N ALA A 1009 0.27 -33.01 6.56
CA ALA A 1009 -0.22 -34.21 5.89
C ALA A 1009 -1.74 -34.40 6.08
N PRO A 1010 -2.43 -35.09 5.15
CA PRO A 1010 -3.89 -35.06 5.07
C PRO A 1010 -4.60 -35.87 6.16
N ASP A 1011 -3.92 -36.78 6.86
CA ASP A 1011 -4.55 -37.71 7.79
C ASP A 1011 -4.05 -37.50 9.22
N VAL A 1012 -4.96 -37.14 10.12
CA VAL A 1012 -4.78 -37.35 11.56
C VAL A 1012 -5.46 -38.67 11.92
N ARG A 1013 -4.76 -39.56 12.62
CA ARG A 1013 -5.26 -40.90 12.95
C ARG A 1013 -5.50 -41.06 14.43
N ILE A 1014 -6.57 -41.77 14.78
CA ILE A 1014 -6.88 -42.15 16.15
C ILE A 1014 -7.03 -43.67 16.20
N ASN A 1015 -6.20 -44.33 16.99
CA ASN A 1015 -6.06 -45.79 17.02
C ASN A 1015 -5.83 -46.39 15.62
N GLY A 1016 -5.04 -45.69 14.79
CA GLY A 1016 -4.69 -46.10 13.43
C GLY A 1016 -5.74 -45.79 12.34
N MET A 1017 -6.94 -45.32 12.72
CA MET A 1017 -8.01 -44.94 11.79
C MET A 1017 -7.98 -43.44 11.49
N VAL A 1018 -8.13 -43.06 10.21
CA VAL A 1018 -8.19 -41.66 9.81
C VAL A 1018 -9.41 -40.98 10.42
N HIS A 1019 -9.18 -39.87 11.11
CA HIS A 1019 -10.20 -39.05 11.74
C HIS A 1019 -10.57 -37.86 10.85
N THR A 1020 -11.86 -37.60 10.72
CA THR A 1020 -12.42 -36.58 9.82
C THR A 1020 -13.35 -35.64 10.58
N GLY A 1021 -13.72 -34.52 9.94
CA GLY A 1021 -14.64 -33.54 10.52
C GLY A 1021 -13.93 -32.54 11.42
N TRP A 1022 -13.24 -31.60 10.80
CA TRP A 1022 -12.43 -30.58 11.44
C TRP A 1022 -13.07 -29.20 11.32
N ARG A 1023 -12.89 -28.38 12.36
CA ARG A 1023 -13.05 -26.93 12.31
C ARG A 1023 -11.69 -26.26 12.49
N LEU A 1024 -11.35 -25.38 11.56
CA LEU A 1024 -10.02 -24.79 11.44
C LEU A 1024 -10.11 -23.29 11.72
N PHE A 1025 -9.27 -22.79 12.61
CA PHE A 1025 -9.24 -21.37 12.97
C PHE A 1025 -7.83 -20.83 12.71
N PRO A 1026 -7.59 -20.21 11.54
CA PRO A 1026 -6.35 -19.50 11.27
C PRO A 1026 -6.32 -18.17 12.02
N LEU A 1027 -5.32 -17.97 12.88
CA LEU A 1027 -5.13 -16.77 13.70
C LEU A 1027 -3.77 -16.13 13.39
N GLU A 1028 -3.77 -14.99 12.70
CA GLU A 1028 -2.55 -14.19 12.53
C GLU A 1028 -2.11 -13.46 13.82
N LEU A 1029 -2.92 -13.62 14.89
CA LEU A 1029 -2.74 -13.19 16.28
C LEU A 1029 -2.73 -11.67 16.50
N ASP A 1030 -3.92 -11.13 16.72
CA ASP A 1030 -4.14 -9.82 17.33
C ASP A 1030 -4.32 -9.95 18.85
N ILE A 1031 -4.21 -8.82 19.57
CA ILE A 1031 -4.50 -8.77 21.01
C ILE A 1031 -6.02 -8.91 21.20
N PRO A 1032 -6.50 -9.89 21.99
CA PRO A 1032 -7.94 -10.01 22.26
C PRO A 1032 -8.44 -8.83 23.10
N GLY A 1033 -9.65 -8.34 22.81
CA GLY A 1033 -10.26 -7.20 23.52
C GLY A 1033 -10.46 -7.47 25.01
N ASP A 1034 -11.36 -8.40 25.35
CA ASP A 1034 -11.64 -8.79 26.73
C ASP A 1034 -10.95 -10.12 27.10
N LEU A 1035 -10.17 -10.13 28.17
CA LEU A 1035 -9.60 -11.34 28.74
C LEU A 1035 -10.57 -11.91 29.78
N GLN A 1036 -11.14 -13.09 29.50
CA GLN A 1036 -11.94 -13.85 30.45
C GLN A 1036 -11.09 -14.96 31.08
N PRO A 1037 -11.13 -15.14 32.41
CA PRO A 1037 -10.30 -16.13 33.08
C PRO A 1037 -10.57 -17.55 32.55
N GLY A 1038 -9.49 -18.29 32.29
CA GLY A 1038 -9.53 -19.69 31.86
C GLY A 1038 -8.19 -20.38 32.08
N ASP A 1039 -8.23 -21.64 32.49
CA ASP A 1039 -7.06 -22.36 33.03
C ASP A 1039 -6.50 -23.44 32.08
N ASP A 1040 -7.09 -23.61 30.89
CA ASP A 1040 -6.73 -24.70 29.95
C ASP A 1040 -5.91 -24.19 28.75
N GLY A 1041 -4.66 -24.64 28.62
CA GLY A 1041 -3.83 -24.43 27.42
C GLY A 1041 -3.00 -23.15 27.38
N PRO A 1042 -2.61 -22.68 26.18
CA PRO A 1042 -1.92 -21.40 26.02
C PRO A 1042 -2.74 -20.23 26.58
N VAL A 1043 -2.08 -19.28 27.26
CA VAL A 1043 -2.74 -18.23 28.05
C VAL A 1043 -2.22 -16.85 27.66
N PHE A 1044 -3.15 -15.93 27.38
CA PHE A 1044 -2.87 -14.50 27.37
C PHE A 1044 -2.80 -13.97 28.79
N VAL A 1045 -1.80 -13.14 29.08
CA VAL A 1045 -1.67 -12.39 30.32
C VAL A 1045 -1.46 -10.92 30.01
N ARG A 1046 -2.07 -10.02 30.79
CA ARG A 1046 -2.07 -8.58 30.52
C ARG A 1046 -1.80 -7.79 31.80
N GLY A 1047 -1.12 -6.67 31.63
CA GLY A 1047 -0.89 -5.65 32.65
C GLY A 1047 -0.54 -4.31 32.01
N SER A 1048 -0.05 -3.38 32.82
CA SER A 1048 0.43 -2.09 32.31
C SER A 1048 1.70 -1.62 33.01
N VAL A 1049 2.55 -0.94 32.25
CA VAL A 1049 3.73 -0.23 32.74
C VAL A 1049 3.55 1.26 32.58
N HIS A 1050 3.99 2.05 33.55
CA HIS A 1050 3.85 3.50 33.55
C HIS A 1050 5.14 4.18 33.13
N VAL A 1051 5.06 5.03 32.11
CA VAL A 1051 6.15 5.93 31.68
C VAL A 1051 5.85 7.32 32.22
N GLY A 1052 6.69 7.81 33.14
CA GLY A 1052 6.49 9.13 33.75
C GLY A 1052 6.83 10.29 32.80
N ALA A 1053 6.13 11.41 32.95
CA ALA A 1053 6.30 12.64 32.16
C ALA A 1053 7.76 13.11 32.00
N GLY A 1054 8.55 13.02 33.08
CA GLY A 1054 9.96 13.43 33.09
C GLY A 1054 10.86 12.61 32.16
N LEU A 1055 10.42 11.43 31.70
CA LEU A 1055 11.15 10.64 30.71
C LEU A 1055 10.95 11.15 29.28
N LEU A 1056 9.93 11.99 29.00
CA LEU A 1056 9.64 12.54 27.68
C LEU A 1056 10.29 13.91 27.45
N GLU A 1057 10.62 14.66 28.52
CA GLU A 1057 11.02 16.08 28.45
C GLU A 1057 12.06 16.39 27.36
N GLY A 1058 11.63 17.09 26.30
CA GLY A 1058 12.46 17.56 25.20
C GLY A 1058 12.66 16.58 24.03
N HIS A 1059 11.94 15.45 24.01
CA HIS A 1059 12.06 14.43 22.97
C HIS A 1059 10.69 14.03 22.41
N GLU A 1060 10.66 13.58 21.15
CA GLU A 1060 9.43 13.19 20.45
C GLU A 1060 8.80 11.90 21.01
N HIS A 1061 9.60 11.04 21.64
CA HIS A 1061 9.16 9.76 22.18
C HIS A 1061 9.90 9.40 23.49
N PRO A 1062 9.33 8.51 24.33
CA PRO A 1062 10.00 7.96 25.50
C PRO A 1062 11.37 7.33 25.19
N PRO A 1063 12.24 7.11 26.19
CA PRO A 1063 13.47 6.36 26.01
C PRO A 1063 13.18 4.88 25.67
N ASP A 1064 14.12 4.24 25.01
CA ASP A 1064 14.12 2.79 24.79
C ASP A 1064 14.16 2.04 26.13
N THR A 1065 13.78 0.77 26.12
CA THR A 1065 13.91 -0.14 27.26
C THR A 1065 14.07 -1.59 26.77
N PHE A 1066 14.36 -2.51 27.67
CA PHE A 1066 14.26 -3.95 27.42
C PHE A 1066 13.25 -4.57 28.37
N ILE A 1067 12.43 -5.52 27.91
CA ILE A 1067 11.57 -6.34 28.78
C ILE A 1067 12.28 -7.67 29.07
N ASP A 1068 12.55 -7.93 30.34
CA ASP A 1068 13.13 -9.18 30.85
C ASP A 1068 12.02 -10.19 31.15
N LEU A 1069 12.11 -11.33 30.46
CA LEU A 1069 11.16 -12.44 30.53
C LEU A 1069 11.75 -13.64 31.28
N THR A 1070 12.82 -13.43 32.06
CA THR A 1070 13.39 -14.48 32.93
C THR A 1070 12.31 -15.11 33.81
N GLY A 1071 12.23 -16.45 33.77
CA GLY A 1071 11.25 -17.25 34.50
C GLY A 1071 10.02 -17.66 33.68
N TRP A 1072 9.72 -16.97 32.59
CA TRP A 1072 8.67 -17.37 31.65
C TRP A 1072 9.08 -18.62 30.84
N GLY A 1073 8.16 -19.13 30.02
CA GLY A 1073 8.36 -20.31 29.19
C GLY A 1073 8.68 -19.93 27.75
N LYS A 1074 7.67 -20.01 26.87
CA LYS A 1074 7.73 -19.66 25.44
C LYS A 1074 6.49 -18.88 25.08
N GLY A 1075 6.62 -17.81 24.30
CA GLY A 1075 5.46 -16.99 23.97
C GLY A 1075 5.70 -15.90 22.96
N LEU A 1076 4.70 -15.04 22.83
CA LEU A 1076 4.74 -13.79 22.07
C LEU A 1076 4.50 -12.62 23.02
N ALA A 1077 5.09 -11.47 22.75
CA ALA A 1077 4.95 -10.27 23.57
C ALA A 1077 4.48 -9.06 22.76
N TRP A 1078 3.64 -8.23 23.36
CA TRP A 1078 3.17 -6.97 22.79
C TRP A 1078 3.27 -5.80 23.78
N ILE A 1079 3.48 -4.61 23.24
CA ILE A 1079 3.38 -3.32 23.95
C ILE A 1079 2.49 -2.37 23.14
N ASN A 1080 1.37 -1.87 23.70
CA ASN A 1080 0.44 -0.97 23.02
C ASN A 1080 0.08 -1.40 21.58
N ASP A 1081 -0.22 -2.68 21.34
CA ASP A 1081 -0.47 -3.28 20.02
C ASP A 1081 0.77 -3.61 19.16
N PHE A 1082 1.97 -3.17 19.54
CA PHE A 1082 3.19 -3.51 18.81
C PHE A 1082 3.72 -4.90 19.19
N ASN A 1083 3.77 -5.82 18.21
CA ASN A 1083 4.25 -7.19 18.41
C ASN A 1083 5.78 -7.25 18.46
N LEU A 1084 6.33 -7.49 19.65
CA LEU A 1084 7.76 -7.63 19.90
C LEU A 1084 8.33 -8.96 19.38
N GLY A 1085 7.50 -9.92 19.01
CA GLY A 1085 7.92 -11.22 18.51
C GLY A 1085 8.07 -12.29 19.59
N TRP A 1086 8.78 -13.37 19.25
CA TRP A 1086 8.87 -14.60 20.03
C TRP A 1086 9.82 -14.47 21.22
N TYR A 1087 9.38 -14.85 22.41
CA TYR A 1087 10.26 -15.05 23.56
C TYR A 1087 10.40 -16.53 23.91
N TRP A 1088 11.60 -16.93 24.35
CA TRP A 1088 11.85 -18.30 24.81
C TRP A 1088 12.97 -18.41 25.88
N PRO A 1089 12.85 -17.71 27.01
CA PRO A 1089 13.84 -17.68 28.09
C PRO A 1089 14.05 -19.04 28.76
N SER A 1090 13.14 -20.02 28.59
CA SER A 1090 13.34 -21.37 29.12
C SER A 1090 14.49 -22.13 28.43
N ILE A 1091 14.84 -21.76 27.19
CA ILE A 1091 15.96 -22.37 26.44
C ILE A 1091 17.01 -21.38 25.94
N GLY A 1092 16.80 -20.06 26.07
CA GLY A 1092 17.80 -19.04 25.78
C GLY A 1092 18.27 -19.03 24.31
N PRO A 1093 19.33 -18.27 23.98
CA PRO A 1093 20.12 -17.44 24.90
C PRO A 1093 19.48 -16.08 25.18
N GLN A 1094 18.54 -15.61 24.33
CA GLN A 1094 17.87 -14.33 24.51
C GLN A 1094 16.87 -14.38 25.68
N MET A 1095 17.08 -13.52 26.67
CA MET A 1095 16.22 -13.41 27.86
C MET A 1095 15.39 -12.12 27.87
N THR A 1096 15.84 -11.11 27.13
CA THR A 1096 15.20 -9.81 27.03
C THR A 1096 14.81 -9.47 25.60
N HIS A 1097 13.73 -8.70 25.44
CA HIS A 1097 13.34 -8.12 24.15
C HIS A 1097 13.55 -6.62 24.17
N TYR A 1098 14.13 -6.10 23.11
CA TYR A 1098 14.25 -4.66 22.89
C TYR A 1098 12.86 -4.03 22.74
N ILE A 1099 12.68 -2.80 23.20
CA ILE A 1099 11.46 -2.01 23.01
C ILE A 1099 11.91 -0.61 22.59
N PRO A 1100 11.67 -0.21 21.33
CA PRO A 1100 12.02 1.13 20.88
C PRO A 1100 11.08 2.17 21.49
N GLY A 1101 11.63 3.30 21.90
CA GLY A 1101 10.92 4.43 22.49
C GLY A 1101 9.64 4.86 21.76
N PRO A 1102 9.62 4.94 20.41
CA PRO A 1102 8.42 5.25 19.63
C PRO A 1102 7.22 4.32 19.82
N VAL A 1103 7.41 3.11 20.36
CA VAL A 1103 6.33 2.16 20.70
C VAL A 1103 5.69 2.49 22.05
N LEU A 1104 6.38 3.26 22.89
CA LEU A 1104 5.91 3.72 24.19
C LEU A 1104 5.25 5.09 24.08
N ARG A 1105 4.34 5.37 25.02
CA ARG A 1105 3.72 6.69 25.24
C ARG A 1105 3.87 7.12 26.69
N GLU A 1106 3.75 8.42 26.94
CA GLU A 1106 3.62 8.93 28.30
C GLU A 1106 2.37 8.33 28.98
N GLY A 1107 2.48 8.00 30.26
CA GLY A 1107 1.39 7.41 31.02
C GLY A 1107 1.37 5.89 30.96
N ALA A 1108 0.17 5.31 30.91
CA ALA A 1108 -0.02 3.86 30.92
C ALA A 1108 0.25 3.23 29.54
N ASN A 1109 1.10 2.21 29.54
CA ASN A 1109 1.43 1.40 28.39
C ASN A 1109 0.98 -0.04 28.66
N GLU A 1110 0.23 -0.62 27.73
CA GLU A 1110 -0.25 -1.98 27.86
C GLU A 1110 0.88 -2.98 27.61
N VAL A 1111 0.93 -4.05 28.41
CA VAL A 1111 1.84 -5.19 28.23
C VAL A 1111 0.99 -6.44 28.12
N VAL A 1112 1.12 -7.17 27.01
CA VAL A 1112 0.41 -8.44 26.79
C VAL A 1112 1.41 -9.53 26.41
N LEU A 1113 1.32 -10.70 27.04
CA LEU A 1113 2.04 -11.90 26.64
C LEU A 1113 1.06 -13.00 26.29
N LEU A 1114 1.36 -13.80 25.26
CA LEU A 1114 0.73 -15.10 25.01
C LEU A 1114 1.74 -16.19 25.37
N GLU A 1115 1.53 -16.86 26.51
CA GLU A 1115 2.41 -17.90 27.06
C GLU A 1115 1.91 -19.31 26.67
N PHE A 1116 2.82 -20.13 26.14
CA PHE A 1116 2.54 -21.48 25.63
C PHE A 1116 3.02 -22.60 26.58
N GLU A 1117 4.07 -22.38 27.38
CA GLU A 1117 4.71 -23.43 28.17
C GLU A 1117 4.37 -23.36 29.65
N ARG A 1118 4.64 -22.23 30.32
CA ARG A 1118 4.48 -22.12 31.78
C ARG A 1118 4.30 -20.69 32.26
N LEU A 1119 3.40 -20.50 33.22
CA LEU A 1119 3.23 -19.23 33.91
C LEU A 1119 4.12 -19.15 35.16
N PRO A 1120 5.03 -18.16 35.27
CA PRO A 1120 5.86 -18.00 36.46
C PRO A 1120 5.03 -17.52 37.66
N LYS A 1121 5.47 -17.88 38.87
CA LYS A 1121 4.81 -17.44 40.11
C LYS A 1121 4.84 -15.92 40.23
N GLY A 1122 3.67 -15.31 40.31
CA GLY A 1122 3.50 -13.85 40.40
C GLY A 1122 3.35 -13.13 39.06
N GLN A 1123 3.58 -13.81 37.93
CA GLN A 1123 3.35 -13.31 36.56
C GLN A 1123 3.93 -11.91 36.35
N GLN A 1124 5.22 -11.75 36.63
CA GLN A 1124 5.91 -10.45 36.57
C GLN A 1124 6.87 -10.37 35.39
N VAL A 1125 7.01 -9.17 34.85
CA VAL A 1125 8.06 -8.81 33.90
C VAL A 1125 8.81 -7.58 34.41
N THR A 1126 10.09 -7.46 34.06
CA THR A 1126 10.92 -6.33 34.51
C THR A 1126 11.49 -5.57 33.33
N PHE A 1127 11.40 -4.25 33.36
CA PHE A 1127 11.95 -3.37 32.34
C PHE A 1127 13.35 -2.89 32.74
N THR A 1128 14.34 -3.18 31.91
CA THR A 1128 15.77 -2.99 32.21
C THR A 1128 16.45 -2.09 31.17
N VAL A 1129 17.68 -1.66 31.50
CA VAL A 1129 18.50 -0.76 30.68
C VAL A 1129 19.52 -1.47 29.79
N ARG A 1130 19.61 -2.80 29.88
CA ARG A 1130 20.59 -3.60 29.13
C ARG A 1130 19.95 -4.89 28.64
N PRO A 1131 20.34 -5.36 27.44
CA PRO A 1131 19.93 -6.68 27.00
C PRO A 1131 20.59 -7.77 27.85
N ASN A 1132 19.92 -8.90 27.95
CA ASN A 1132 20.42 -10.11 28.56
C ASN A 1132 20.35 -11.26 27.55
N PHE A 1133 21.53 -11.71 27.11
CA PHE A 1133 21.67 -12.86 26.22
C PHE A 1133 22.40 -14.04 26.88
N SER A 1134 22.39 -14.11 28.23
CA SER A 1134 23.03 -15.18 28.99
C SER A 1134 22.05 -16.27 29.41
N GLY A 1135 21.02 -16.51 28.59
CA GLY A 1135 20.06 -17.59 28.80
C GLY A 1135 20.72 -18.98 28.80
N PRO A 1136 20.01 -19.99 29.28
CA PRO A 1136 20.53 -21.36 29.29
C PRO A 1136 20.78 -21.88 27.88
N GLU A 1137 21.59 -22.93 27.75
CA GLU A 1137 21.67 -23.73 26.51
C GLU A 1137 20.72 -24.91 26.64
N GLY A 1138 19.64 -24.89 25.86
CA GLY A 1138 18.64 -25.95 25.84
C GLY A 1138 18.64 -26.73 24.53
N LYS A 1139 18.46 -28.05 24.59
CA LYS A 1139 18.05 -28.78 23.38
C LYS A 1139 16.60 -28.49 23.10
N ILE A 1140 16.30 -28.12 21.86
CA ILE A 1140 14.94 -28.15 21.34
C ILE A 1140 14.48 -29.60 21.34
N HIS A 1141 13.70 -29.97 22.34
CA HIS A 1141 12.94 -31.22 22.32
C HIS A 1141 11.62 -30.94 21.58
N ALA A 1142 11.19 -31.84 20.70
CA ALA A 1142 9.82 -31.83 20.19
C ALA A 1142 8.87 -32.15 21.35
N THR A 1143 8.54 -31.15 22.16
CA THR A 1143 7.65 -31.28 23.30
C THR A 1143 6.22 -31.38 22.79
N HIS A 1144 5.69 -32.59 22.79
CA HIS A 1144 4.24 -32.82 22.67
C HIS A 1144 3.66 -32.68 24.07
N GLY A 1145 3.18 -31.47 24.41
CA GLY A 1145 2.47 -31.23 25.66
C GLY A 1145 1.04 -31.73 25.54
N ILE A 1146 0.67 -32.78 26.27
CA ILE A 1146 -0.73 -33.19 26.46
C ILE A 1146 -1.19 -32.60 27.79
N THR A 1147 -2.22 -31.75 27.74
CA THR A 1147 -2.85 -31.21 28.95
C THR A 1147 -4.31 -31.64 28.96
N ALA A 1148 -4.71 -32.36 30.01
CA ALA A 1148 -6.07 -32.82 30.23
C ALA A 1148 -6.68 -32.11 31.44
N ALA A 1149 -7.98 -31.83 31.39
CA ALA A 1149 -8.72 -31.25 32.50
C ALA A 1149 -8.56 -32.09 33.80
N PRO A 1150 -8.60 -31.47 34.99
CA PRO A 1150 -8.33 -32.15 36.26
C PRO A 1150 -9.20 -33.39 36.55
N ASP A 1151 -10.41 -33.43 35.99
CA ASP A 1151 -11.37 -34.54 36.11
C ASP A 1151 -11.10 -35.71 35.13
N MET A 1152 -10.22 -35.51 34.15
CA MET A 1152 -9.82 -36.53 33.16
C MET A 1152 -8.43 -37.14 33.43
N GLN A 1153 -7.63 -36.58 34.37
CA GLN A 1153 -6.29 -37.08 34.70
C GLN A 1153 -6.27 -38.46 35.37
N GLU A 1154 -7.38 -38.95 35.94
CA GLU A 1154 -7.47 -40.33 36.46
C GLU A 1154 -7.81 -41.37 35.38
N HIS A 1155 -8.10 -40.95 34.13
CA HIS A 1155 -8.59 -41.83 33.05
C HIS A 1155 -7.78 -41.77 31.74
N LEU A 1156 -6.79 -40.89 31.65
CA LEU A 1156 -5.73 -40.88 30.63
C LEU A 1156 -4.47 -41.53 31.21
#